data_AF-A0A8S3RHR7-F1
#
_entry.id   AF-A0A8S3RHR7-F1
#
_cell.length_a   1.000
_cell.length_b   1.000
_cell.length_c   1.000
_cell.angle_alpha   90.00
_cell.angle_beta   90.00
_cell.angle_gamma   90.00
#
_symmetry.space_group_name_H-M   'P 1'
#
loop_
_entity.id
_entity.type
_entity.pdbx_description
1 polymer ?
#
loop_
_entity_poly.entity_id
_entity_poly.type
_entity_poly.pdbx_seq_one_letter_code
_entity_poly.pdbx_strand_id
1 'polypeptide(L)'
;MNQKNRPKSKIKWDKVDKDLYKAITDKEALKLQESIITDSLESQEVVERMNDILTTASQNSSGNKTVYQSRPKLKVWNSDIKNALKEKRITYNEWQKGGRPNDPANPLTLKKKQGKKEFRKTVRIAVARQLEAEKESIMEARSNNMEVFHKLVQKNRRKGIEHIQDINVNGATYSGDKVIEGFKEHFCTLSTLKEEAFSNPEYHSQVEMEISNICKLVDQETIRPVIENDVRKAISTINRNKSADYHNITIEHFIYAGDNILSALTQLINIIFLEGDIPTILKIGLLSPVFKNKGSKNDALNYRGITILPVESKIIEAIIRDRVQPKVQKVQNPTQRGFTKGSSPMNAALPVEEMYRILPEKKQNGYLVLLDAKAAFDTVVHSHLFRRVYHAGIQDRTWTIIRSLHQNAESSIKWSGKTSERFTVGMGVRQGGILSTDLYKLYINPLLDHFQNTTYGMTIGNVNTNNTGCADDIAILSMQPADAQIMVNMALDFANSEGYQLQPKKSVVIKISGNSNNTKMEEDNLMMGNTPMPNVEQATHLGIIRTTTRKNNIQSNTNENITKARRSAYSLLGAGFHGHNGLDPESLLHIYKTYILPVLLYGMELLTPSGILPVEAQIHIKTLTFFNNICHQSEESTEKKLARRQLTVCSEDSNSWFIHVNKLLRLYDLSEANTYLANPTKKTQWITLIKNAVMKYWSIKTVQISELYLGLKYLSSQNLIKGKLHPILQHKSQSALDNSRIPTRLRLITGTYVLQTKRIQFYRQETDPTCLLCGLQEETLEHFVMQCEKLQSVRAVILKEVNDIWQNEMNNTIRFHDLDITTQMQLLLDSAKLINLNRHNSASVARMENHSRNLFFKLHIKRNVLLDEKT
;
A
#
# COMPACT_ATOMS: atom_id res chain seq x y z
N MET A 1 24.70 -38.90 6.68
CA MET A 1 25.98 -38.84 5.94
C MET A 1 26.15 -37.46 5.31
N ASN A 2 27.34 -36.87 5.49
CA ASN A 2 27.93 -35.68 4.85
C ASN A 2 27.18 -34.33 4.89
N GLN A 3 27.32 -33.63 6.02
CA GLN A 3 27.34 -32.16 6.07
C GLN A 3 28.58 -31.63 5.31
N LYS A 4 28.54 -31.55 3.98
CA LYS A 4 29.54 -30.80 3.19
C LYS A 4 29.01 -29.41 2.85
N ASN A 5 29.70 -28.39 3.38
CA ASN A 5 29.79 -27.00 2.91
C ASN A 5 28.58 -26.41 2.17
N ARG A 6 27.49 -26.08 2.88
CA ARG A 6 26.51 -25.11 2.35
C ARG A 6 27.12 -23.69 2.41
N PRO A 7 27.10 -22.90 1.32
CA PRO A 7 27.57 -21.52 1.36
C PRO A 7 26.75 -20.70 2.37
N LYS A 8 27.43 -20.16 3.39
CA LYS A 8 26.81 -19.47 4.54
C LYS A 8 26.32 -18.04 4.25
N SER A 9 26.33 -17.59 2.99
CA SER A 9 25.98 -16.20 2.64
C SER A 9 25.03 -16.11 1.46
N LYS A 10 24.01 -15.24 1.58
CA LYS A 10 23.11 -14.82 0.50
C LYS A 10 23.92 -14.39 -0.74
N ILE A 11 23.60 -14.98 -1.90
CA ILE A 11 24.19 -14.62 -3.20
C ILE A 11 23.91 -13.14 -3.48
N LYS A 12 24.95 -12.45 -3.96
CA LYS A 12 24.92 -11.04 -4.33
C LYS A 12 24.83 -10.95 -5.85
N TRP A 13 23.61 -10.89 -6.36
CA TRP A 13 23.30 -10.86 -7.80
C TRP A 13 23.89 -9.67 -8.56
N ASP A 14 24.32 -8.62 -7.86
CA ASP A 14 25.11 -7.51 -8.39
C ASP A 14 26.56 -7.90 -8.76
N LYS A 15 27.02 -9.06 -8.30
CA LYS A 15 28.39 -9.57 -8.49
C LYS A 15 28.48 -10.84 -9.31
N VAL A 16 27.33 -11.34 -9.76
CA VAL A 16 27.23 -12.54 -10.59
C VAL A 16 27.41 -12.11 -12.04
N ASP A 17 28.32 -12.77 -12.77
CA ASP A 17 28.34 -12.68 -14.23
C ASP A 17 27.11 -13.42 -14.78
N LYS A 18 26.12 -12.65 -15.24
CA LYS A 18 24.82 -13.17 -15.65
C LYS A 18 24.89 -13.94 -16.96
N ASP A 19 25.80 -13.56 -17.87
CA ASP A 19 25.95 -14.23 -19.16
C ASP A 19 26.64 -15.59 -18.97
N LEU A 20 27.68 -15.62 -18.12
CA LEU A 20 28.32 -16.87 -17.71
C LEU A 20 27.35 -17.78 -16.92
N TYR A 21 26.58 -17.21 -15.99
CA TYR A 21 25.55 -17.96 -15.26
C TYR A 21 24.52 -18.60 -16.20
N LYS A 22 24.03 -17.81 -17.17
CA LYS A 22 23.10 -18.28 -18.20
C LYS A 22 23.71 -19.43 -18.99
N ALA A 23 24.94 -19.28 -19.50
CA ALA A 23 25.61 -20.31 -20.28
C ALA A 23 25.82 -21.63 -19.52
N ILE A 24 26.23 -21.57 -18.24
CA ILE A 24 26.42 -22.77 -17.40
C ILE A 24 25.08 -23.47 -17.16
N THR A 25 24.06 -22.72 -16.74
CA THR A 25 22.74 -23.29 -16.45
C THR A 25 22.11 -23.90 -17.69
N ASP A 26 22.23 -23.26 -18.85
CA ASP A 26 21.67 -23.76 -20.11
C ASP A 26 22.32 -25.09 -20.52
N LYS A 27 23.65 -25.18 -20.44
CA LYS A 27 24.40 -26.38 -20.80
C LYS A 27 24.08 -27.57 -19.89
N GLU A 28 24.10 -27.37 -18.57
CA GLU A 28 23.89 -28.48 -17.64
C GLU A 28 22.42 -28.89 -17.54
N ALA A 29 21.48 -27.96 -17.74
CA ALA A 29 20.05 -28.27 -17.74
C ALA A 29 19.60 -29.09 -18.96
N LEU A 30 20.30 -29.01 -20.09
CA LEU A 30 19.99 -29.82 -21.27
C LEU A 30 20.02 -31.33 -20.95
N LYS A 31 21.04 -31.77 -20.20
CA LYS A 31 21.16 -33.17 -19.75
C LYS A 31 20.03 -33.57 -18.81
N LEU A 32 19.64 -32.66 -17.91
CA LEU A 32 18.53 -32.90 -16.99
C LEU A 32 17.22 -33.08 -17.77
N GLN A 33 16.99 -32.26 -18.80
CA GLN A 33 15.80 -32.35 -19.64
C GLN A 33 15.68 -33.67 -20.38
N GLU A 34 16.80 -34.18 -20.93
CA GLU A 34 16.84 -35.50 -21.56
C GLU A 34 16.55 -36.60 -20.53
N SER A 35 17.23 -36.59 -19.38
CA SER A 35 17.04 -37.57 -18.31
C SER A 35 15.63 -37.61 -17.73
N ILE A 36 14.92 -36.47 -17.61
CA ILE A 36 13.53 -36.45 -17.13
C ILE A 36 12.66 -37.39 -17.97
N ILE A 37 12.88 -37.41 -19.28
CA ILE A 37 12.09 -38.22 -20.22
C ILE A 37 12.66 -39.63 -20.33
N THR A 38 13.97 -39.79 -20.51
CA THR A 38 14.58 -41.11 -20.78
C THR A 38 14.61 -42.00 -19.54
N ASP A 39 14.87 -41.40 -18.38
CA ASP A 39 15.10 -42.13 -17.13
C ASP A 39 13.84 -42.15 -16.24
N SER A 40 12.74 -41.52 -16.69
CA SER A 40 11.48 -41.38 -15.94
C SER A 40 11.70 -40.91 -14.50
N LEU A 41 12.53 -39.88 -14.34
CA LEU A 41 12.94 -39.38 -13.02
C LEU A 41 11.73 -38.95 -12.19
N GLU A 42 11.74 -39.33 -10.91
CA GLU A 42 10.73 -38.87 -9.96
C GLU A 42 10.81 -37.35 -9.75
N SER A 43 9.66 -36.71 -9.53
CA SER A 43 9.55 -35.25 -9.36
C SER A 43 10.43 -34.71 -8.22
N GLN A 44 10.70 -35.50 -7.18
CA GLN A 44 11.64 -35.16 -6.09
C GLN A 44 13.09 -35.08 -6.61
N GLU A 45 13.54 -36.06 -7.38
CA GLU A 45 14.92 -36.12 -7.88
C GLU A 45 15.20 -35.00 -8.89
N VAL A 46 14.21 -34.67 -9.74
CA VAL A 46 14.31 -33.56 -10.70
C VAL A 46 14.57 -32.24 -9.99
N VAL A 47 13.88 -31.96 -8.88
CA VAL A 47 14.09 -30.73 -8.09
C VAL A 47 15.48 -30.69 -7.48
N GLU A 48 15.96 -31.80 -6.93
CA GLU A 48 17.29 -31.87 -6.31
C GLU A 48 18.39 -31.58 -7.33
N ARG A 49 18.37 -32.26 -8.49
CA ARG A 49 19.32 -32.04 -9.58
C ARG A 49 19.24 -30.60 -10.11
N MET A 50 18.04 -30.04 -10.26
CA MET A 50 17.86 -28.66 -10.70
C MET A 50 18.46 -27.65 -9.71
N ASN A 51 18.21 -27.82 -8.42
CA ASN A 51 18.76 -26.96 -7.37
C ASN A 51 20.29 -27.03 -7.33
N ASP A 52 20.88 -28.20 -7.55
CA ASP A 52 22.32 -28.37 -7.64
C ASP A 52 22.91 -27.62 -8.84
N ILE A 53 22.26 -27.68 -10.02
CA ILE A 53 22.66 -26.90 -11.20
C ILE A 53 22.62 -25.40 -10.90
N LEU A 54 21.50 -24.90 -10.37
CA LEU A 54 21.30 -23.48 -10.09
C LEU A 54 22.32 -22.95 -9.07
N THR A 55 22.53 -23.68 -7.97
CA THR A 55 23.46 -23.27 -6.92
C THR A 55 24.91 -23.35 -7.39
N THR A 56 25.31 -24.42 -8.08
CA THR A 56 26.67 -24.59 -8.60
C THR A 56 27.01 -23.52 -9.65
N ALA A 57 26.09 -23.27 -10.58
CA ALA A 57 26.26 -22.21 -11.58
C ALA A 57 26.42 -20.83 -10.92
N SER A 58 25.65 -20.55 -9.87
CA SER A 58 25.72 -19.26 -9.16
C SER A 58 27.05 -19.06 -8.44
N GLN A 59 27.64 -20.13 -7.91
CA GLN A 59 28.94 -20.11 -7.25
C GLN A 59 30.06 -19.91 -8.28
N ASN A 60 30.01 -20.63 -9.41
CA ASN A 60 31.00 -20.55 -10.47
C ASN A 60 31.01 -19.20 -11.20
N SER A 61 29.85 -18.53 -11.26
CA SER A 61 29.69 -17.20 -11.87
C SER A 61 29.88 -16.04 -10.89
N SER A 62 30.02 -16.32 -9.59
CA SER A 62 30.34 -15.33 -8.56
C SER A 62 31.86 -15.28 -8.35
N GLY A 63 32.53 -14.22 -8.79
CA GLY A 63 33.99 -14.09 -8.62
C GLY A 63 34.44 -14.39 -7.18
N ASN A 64 35.38 -15.33 -7.02
CA ASN A 64 35.90 -15.81 -5.73
C ASN A 64 36.39 -14.67 -4.83
N LYS A 65 35.59 -14.25 -3.85
CA LYS A 65 36.08 -13.53 -2.67
C LYS A 65 35.48 -14.10 -1.40
N THR A 66 36.34 -14.76 -0.63
CA THR A 66 36.15 -15.18 0.76
C THR A 66 35.66 -14.00 1.59
N VAL A 67 34.41 -14.05 2.04
CA VAL A 67 33.86 -13.05 2.98
C VAL A 67 34.40 -13.40 4.37
N TYR A 68 35.46 -12.71 4.80
CA TYR A 68 35.88 -12.75 6.20
C TYR A 68 34.77 -12.18 7.08
N GLN A 69 34.26 -12.98 8.01
CA GLN A 69 33.42 -12.49 9.10
C GLN A 69 34.27 -11.60 10.00
N SER A 70 34.05 -10.28 9.92
CA SER A 70 34.67 -9.34 10.85
C SER A 70 34.04 -9.49 12.24
N ARG A 71 34.86 -9.75 13.26
CA ARG A 71 34.48 -9.65 14.68
C ARG A 71 33.90 -8.26 14.96
N PRO A 72 32.90 -8.11 15.86
CA PRO A 72 32.34 -6.81 16.17
C PRO A 72 33.37 -5.99 16.94
N LYS A 73 33.90 -4.95 16.29
CA LYS A 73 34.68 -3.87 16.90
C LYS A 73 34.17 -2.57 16.29
N LEU A 74 34.16 -1.50 17.09
CA LEU A 74 33.81 -0.11 16.72
C LEU A 74 33.56 0.12 15.23
N LYS A 75 32.36 0.64 14.86
CA LYS A 75 31.91 0.86 13.47
C LYS A 75 32.91 1.60 12.56
N VAL A 76 33.89 2.31 13.13
CA VAL A 76 34.93 3.06 12.43
C VAL A 76 36.29 2.71 13.04
N TRP A 77 37.21 2.18 12.23
CA TRP A 77 38.57 1.85 12.65
C TRP A 77 39.57 2.24 11.55
N ASN A 78 40.57 3.05 11.87
CA ASN A 78 41.61 3.49 10.94
C ASN A 78 42.98 3.64 11.65
N SER A 79 44.02 3.98 10.89
CA SER A 79 45.39 4.21 11.39
C SER A 79 45.43 5.27 12.51
N ASP A 80 44.66 6.35 12.36
CA ASP A 80 44.66 7.46 13.31
C ASP A 80 44.09 7.04 14.67
N ILE A 81 42.97 6.28 14.68
CA ILE A 81 42.38 5.71 15.89
C ILE A 81 43.34 4.71 16.53
N LYS A 82 44.03 3.88 15.72
CA LYS A 82 45.02 2.91 16.21
C LYS A 82 46.18 3.63 16.90
N ASN A 83 46.69 4.71 16.31
CA ASN A 83 47.78 5.52 16.86
C ASN A 83 47.34 6.25 18.14
N ALA A 84 46.19 6.91 18.12
CA ALA A 84 45.65 7.59 19.30
C ALA A 84 45.33 6.61 20.45
N LEU A 85 44.93 5.37 20.15
CA LEU A 85 44.74 4.33 21.17
C LEU A 85 46.08 3.87 21.76
N LYS A 86 47.14 3.77 20.94
CA LYS A 86 48.49 3.44 21.40
C LYS A 86 48.99 4.52 22.37
N GLU A 87 48.88 5.79 22.00
CA GLU A 87 49.25 6.93 22.85
C GLU A 87 48.44 6.99 24.16
N LYS A 88 47.13 6.75 24.10
CA LYS A 88 46.28 6.63 25.29
C LYS A 88 46.76 5.50 26.22
N ARG A 89 47.22 4.37 25.69
CA ARG A 89 47.73 3.25 26.48
C ARG A 89 49.08 3.58 27.10
N ILE A 90 49.98 4.24 26.37
CA ILE A 90 51.28 4.70 26.88
C ILE A 90 51.07 5.64 28.06
N THR A 91 50.30 6.71 27.88
CA THR A 91 50.00 7.70 28.94
C THR A 91 49.26 7.08 30.14
N TYR A 92 48.42 6.07 29.92
CA TYR A 92 47.78 5.32 31.01
C TYR A 92 48.78 4.46 31.79
N ASN A 93 49.67 3.76 31.09
CA ASN A 93 50.69 2.91 31.70
C ASN A 93 51.72 3.73 32.49
N GLU A 94 52.13 4.91 32.00
CA GLU A 94 52.98 5.85 32.72
C GLU A 94 52.34 6.31 34.03
N TRP A 95 51.05 6.70 33.98
CA TRP A 95 50.29 7.05 35.19
C TRP A 95 50.14 5.86 36.16
N GLN A 96 50.03 4.63 35.63
CA GLN A 96 49.94 3.41 36.43
C GLN A 96 51.27 3.09 37.14
N LYS A 97 52.40 3.22 36.43
CA LYS A 97 53.75 3.02 36.97
C LYS A 97 54.12 4.10 37.99
N GLY A 98 53.64 5.34 37.80
CA GLY A 98 53.86 6.44 38.73
C GLY A 98 52.99 6.42 40.01
N GLY A 99 52.47 5.26 40.42
CA GLY A 99 51.71 5.12 41.67
C GLY A 99 50.25 5.59 41.62
N ARG A 100 49.68 5.80 40.43
CA ARG A 100 48.27 6.22 40.23
C ARG A 100 47.91 7.50 41.00
N PRO A 101 48.62 8.62 40.78
CA PRO A 101 48.36 9.86 41.50
C PRO A 101 46.92 10.31 41.28
N ASN A 102 46.21 10.63 42.37
CA ASN A 102 44.82 11.09 42.35
C ASN A 102 44.69 12.61 42.26
N ASP A 103 45.77 13.36 42.48
CA ASP A 103 45.80 14.82 42.34
C ASP A 103 45.51 15.23 40.88
N PRO A 104 44.47 16.04 40.62
CA PRO A 104 44.14 16.58 39.31
C PRO A 104 45.24 17.42 38.66
N ALA A 105 46.12 18.06 39.44
CA ALA A 105 47.20 18.92 38.98
C ALA A 105 48.50 18.13 38.67
N ASN A 106 48.58 16.85 39.07
CA ASN A 106 49.76 16.04 38.81
C ASN A 106 50.04 15.89 37.30
N PRO A 107 51.31 16.05 36.84
CA PRO A 107 51.67 15.96 35.43
C PRO A 107 51.28 14.64 34.75
N LEU A 108 51.37 13.50 35.45
CA LEU A 108 50.99 12.18 34.93
C LEU A 108 49.47 12.06 34.78
N THR A 109 48.70 12.63 35.72
CA THR A 109 47.24 12.70 35.65
C THR A 109 46.77 13.56 34.49
N LEU A 110 47.43 14.70 34.24
CA LEU A 110 47.17 15.57 33.09
C LEU A 110 47.48 14.87 31.75
N LYS A 111 48.65 14.24 31.61
CA LYS A 111 49.03 13.47 30.41
C LYS A 111 48.02 12.37 30.08
N LYS A 112 47.58 11.58 31.07
CA LYS A 112 46.51 10.56 30.90
C LYS A 112 45.19 11.19 30.43
N LYS A 113 44.75 12.30 31.05
CA LYS A 113 43.53 13.01 30.65
C LYS A 113 43.63 13.52 29.21
N GLN A 114 44.78 14.07 28.82
CA GLN A 114 45.05 14.56 27.47
C GLN A 114 45.06 13.43 26.44
N GLY A 115 45.75 12.31 26.70
CA GLY A 115 45.72 11.12 25.83
C GLY A 115 44.32 10.53 25.65
N LYS A 116 43.51 10.50 26.72
CA LYS A 116 42.09 10.09 26.64
C LYS A 116 41.24 11.09 25.85
N LYS A 117 41.47 12.40 26.00
CA LYS A 117 40.78 13.47 25.26
C LYS A 117 41.09 13.41 23.77
N GLU A 118 42.36 13.23 23.41
CA GLU A 118 42.78 13.16 22.01
C GLU A 118 42.25 11.90 21.34
N PHE A 119 42.34 10.72 21.98
CA PHE A 119 41.69 9.51 21.49
C PHE A 119 40.19 9.70 21.23
N ARG A 120 39.45 10.32 22.16
CA ARG A 120 38.02 10.63 21.98
C ARG A 120 37.77 11.64 20.86
N LYS A 121 38.70 12.57 20.61
CA LYS A 121 38.60 13.56 19.52
C LYS A 121 38.83 12.87 18.17
N THR A 122 39.87 12.05 18.03
CA THR A 122 40.16 11.27 16.81
C THR A 122 38.99 10.35 16.43
N VAL A 123 38.42 9.64 17.40
CA VAL A 123 37.23 8.80 17.17
C VAL A 123 36.04 9.65 16.70
N ARG A 124 35.79 10.82 17.31
CA ARG A 124 34.71 11.73 16.89
C ARG A 124 34.88 12.23 15.46
N ILE A 125 36.10 12.63 15.07
CA ILE A 125 36.41 13.08 13.71
C ILE A 125 36.19 11.95 12.69
N ALA A 126 36.67 10.74 12.99
CA ALA A 126 36.52 9.59 12.11
C ALA A 126 35.03 9.22 11.91
N VAL A 127 34.25 9.23 13.00
CA VAL A 127 32.79 9.03 12.93
C VAL A 127 32.11 10.13 12.11
N ALA A 128 32.49 11.40 12.30
CA ALA A 128 31.92 12.51 11.54
C ALA A 128 32.20 12.37 10.04
N ARG A 129 33.45 12.04 9.65
CA ARG A 129 33.82 11.80 8.24
C ARG A 129 33.03 10.65 7.61
N GLN A 130 32.87 9.55 8.33
CA GLN A 130 32.07 8.43 7.82
C GLN A 130 30.60 8.82 7.64
N LEU A 131 30.00 9.53 8.60
CA LEU A 131 28.63 10.01 8.49
C LEU A 131 28.48 10.95 7.29
N GLU A 132 29.48 11.77 6.98
CA GLU A 132 29.46 12.64 5.80
C GLU A 132 29.53 11.85 4.49
N ALA A 133 30.45 10.89 4.38
CA ALA A 133 30.53 10.01 3.22
C ALA A 133 29.26 9.17 3.02
N GLU A 134 28.61 8.74 4.11
CA GLU A 134 27.33 8.03 4.07
C GLU A 134 26.19 8.94 3.56
N LYS A 135 26.17 10.22 3.94
CA LYS A 135 25.22 11.20 3.41
C LYS A 135 25.47 11.47 1.93
N GLU A 136 26.72 11.67 1.53
CA GLU A 136 27.09 11.88 0.13
C GLU A 136 26.67 10.69 -0.74
N SER A 137 26.92 9.47 -0.27
CA SER A 137 26.43 8.25 -0.93
C SER A 137 24.90 8.20 -1.03
N ILE A 138 24.16 8.67 -0.01
CA ILE A 138 22.70 8.76 -0.07
C ILE A 138 22.30 9.79 -1.13
N MET A 139 22.88 10.98 -1.13
CA MET A 139 22.53 12.06 -2.06
C MET A 139 22.84 11.66 -3.51
N GLU A 140 24.01 11.05 -3.76
CA GLU A 140 24.39 10.53 -5.07
C GLU A 140 23.43 9.42 -5.53
N ALA A 141 23.10 8.48 -4.64
CA ALA A 141 22.17 7.40 -4.98
C ALA A 141 20.77 7.91 -5.31
N ARG A 142 20.33 9.05 -4.78
CA ARG A 142 19.03 9.65 -5.11
C ARG A 142 18.93 10.00 -6.60
N SER A 143 19.99 10.58 -7.15
CA SER A 143 20.06 11.02 -8.55
C SER A 143 20.23 9.83 -9.50
N ASN A 144 20.92 8.78 -9.06
CA ASN A 144 21.33 7.68 -9.94
C ASN A 144 20.45 6.42 -9.81
N ASN A 145 20.07 6.03 -8.59
CA ASN A 145 19.36 4.77 -8.33
C ASN A 145 18.52 4.82 -7.04
N MET A 146 17.21 5.01 -7.20
CA MET A 146 16.26 5.13 -6.09
C MET A 146 16.19 3.87 -5.19
N GLU A 147 16.49 2.68 -5.72
CA GLU A 147 16.53 1.46 -4.91
C GLU A 147 17.72 1.48 -3.94
N VAL A 148 18.89 1.91 -4.42
CA VAL A 148 20.09 2.09 -3.59
C VAL A 148 19.87 3.20 -2.57
N PHE A 149 19.24 4.31 -2.98
CA PHE A 149 18.86 5.40 -2.08
C PHE A 149 18.06 4.89 -0.88
N HIS A 150 16.96 4.18 -1.11
CA HIS A 150 16.13 3.65 -0.02
C HIS A 150 16.87 2.60 0.83
N LYS A 151 17.74 1.78 0.24
CA LYS A 151 18.58 0.84 0.99
C LYS A 151 19.53 1.57 1.95
N LEU A 152 20.19 2.63 1.48
CA LEU A 152 21.11 3.43 2.30
C LEU A 152 20.37 4.19 3.41
N VAL A 153 19.22 4.79 3.10
CA VAL A 153 18.36 5.43 4.12
C VAL A 153 17.93 4.42 5.18
N GLN A 154 17.48 3.23 4.81
CA GLN A 154 17.08 2.18 5.76
C GLN A 154 18.25 1.62 6.58
N LYS A 155 19.45 1.54 5.99
CA LYS A 155 20.68 1.11 6.67
C LYS A 155 21.07 2.11 7.76
N ASN A 156 20.97 3.40 7.46
CA ASN A 156 21.37 4.48 8.36
C ASN A 156 20.25 4.93 9.30
N ARG A 157 19.02 4.44 9.10
CA ARG A 157 17.93 4.56 10.07
C ARG A 157 18.37 4.02 11.43
N ARG A 158 18.10 4.76 12.50
CA ARG A 158 18.41 4.30 13.86
C ARG A 158 17.58 3.05 14.14
N LYS A 159 18.24 1.88 14.12
CA LYS A 159 17.67 0.62 14.58
C LYS A 159 18.06 0.43 16.04
N GLY A 160 17.12 0.03 16.89
CA GLY A 160 17.49 -0.57 18.17
C GLY A 160 18.39 -1.77 17.90
N ILE A 161 19.42 -1.98 18.72
CA ILE A 161 20.17 -3.24 18.69
C ILE A 161 19.21 -4.28 19.26
N GLU A 162 18.70 -5.17 18.42
CA GLU A 162 17.74 -6.20 18.84
C GLU A 162 18.48 -7.50 19.11
N HIS A 163 18.89 -7.68 20.37
CA HIS A 163 19.17 -8.99 20.93
C HIS A 163 18.13 -9.23 22.02
N ILE A 164 17.21 -10.17 21.79
CA ILE A 164 16.49 -10.82 22.88
C ILE A 164 17.40 -11.90 23.45
N GLN A 165 17.53 -11.90 24.77
CA GLN A 165 18.28 -12.93 25.48
C GLN A 165 17.37 -14.11 25.83
N ASP A 166 16.08 -13.84 26.07
CA ASP A 166 15.11 -14.82 26.54
C ASP A 166 13.79 -14.71 25.76
N ILE A 167 13.11 -15.84 25.60
CA ILE A 167 11.74 -15.93 25.07
C ILE A 167 10.89 -16.83 25.97
N ASN A 168 9.69 -16.36 26.30
CA ASN A 168 8.70 -17.06 27.10
C ASN A 168 7.67 -17.70 26.17
N VAL A 169 7.41 -18.98 26.41
CA VAL A 169 6.47 -19.82 25.66
C VAL A 169 5.72 -20.67 26.67
N ASN A 170 4.40 -20.55 26.73
CA ASN A 170 3.54 -21.35 27.63
C ASN A 170 3.99 -21.37 29.11
N GLY A 171 4.61 -20.30 29.60
CA GLY A 171 5.13 -20.21 30.98
C GLY A 171 6.56 -20.71 31.17
N ALA A 172 7.18 -21.32 30.16
CA ALA A 172 8.59 -21.70 30.16
C ALA A 172 9.47 -20.59 29.53
N THR A 173 10.68 -20.38 30.09
CA THR A 173 11.65 -19.40 29.57
C THR A 173 12.80 -20.12 28.86
N TYR A 174 13.06 -19.71 27.62
CA TYR A 174 14.14 -20.20 26.77
C TYR A 174 15.20 -19.11 26.60
N SER A 175 16.45 -19.40 26.95
CA SER A 175 17.53 -18.40 27.02
C SER A 175 18.70 -18.67 26.05
N GLY A 176 19.35 -17.60 25.61
CA GLY A 176 20.55 -17.64 24.79
C GLY A 176 20.35 -18.37 23.46
N ASP A 177 21.10 -19.45 23.26
CA ASP A 177 20.99 -20.27 22.05
C ASP A 177 19.68 -21.07 21.98
N LYS A 178 18.99 -21.27 23.12
CA LYS A 178 17.75 -22.05 23.19
C LYS A 178 16.49 -21.30 22.74
N VAL A 179 16.62 -20.01 22.44
CA VAL A 179 15.51 -19.16 21.99
C VAL A 179 14.86 -19.69 20.71
N ILE A 180 15.66 -20.32 19.84
CA ILE A 180 15.15 -20.89 18.59
C ILE A 180 14.25 -22.11 18.83
N GLU A 181 14.54 -22.93 19.84
CA GLU A 181 13.70 -24.04 20.30
C GLU A 181 12.41 -23.53 20.93
N GLY A 182 12.45 -22.44 21.70
CA GLY A 182 11.24 -21.80 22.21
C GLY A 182 10.31 -21.34 21.07
N PHE A 183 10.86 -20.69 20.04
CA PHE A 183 10.06 -20.37 18.85
C PHE A 183 9.55 -21.62 18.11
N LYS A 184 10.35 -22.70 18.04
CA LYS A 184 9.92 -23.98 17.44
C LYS A 184 8.71 -24.53 18.19
N GLU A 185 8.78 -24.61 19.52
CA GLU A 185 7.66 -25.08 20.36
C GLU A 185 6.41 -24.22 20.13
N HIS A 186 6.56 -22.89 20.14
CA HIS A 186 5.44 -21.97 19.96
C HIS A 186 4.71 -22.20 18.62
N PHE A 187 5.43 -22.18 17.50
CA PHE A 187 4.82 -22.32 16.18
C PHE A 187 4.39 -23.75 15.86
N CYS A 188 5.08 -24.76 16.39
CA CYS A 188 4.64 -26.16 16.31
C CYS A 188 3.30 -26.36 17.03
N THR A 189 3.19 -25.86 18.26
CA THR A 189 1.93 -25.92 19.03
C THR A 189 0.80 -25.18 18.33
N LEU A 190 1.11 -24.03 17.72
CA LEU A 190 0.12 -23.22 17.00
C LEU A 190 -0.40 -23.90 15.73
N SER A 191 0.44 -24.71 15.07
CA SER A 191 0.11 -25.40 13.82
C SER A 191 -0.32 -26.86 14.01
N THR A 192 -0.60 -27.26 15.26
CA THR A 192 -1.12 -28.58 15.60
C THR A 192 -2.63 -28.49 15.83
N LEU A 193 -3.40 -29.28 15.07
CA LEU A 193 -4.83 -29.43 15.29
C LEU A 193 -5.09 -30.15 16.61
N LYS A 194 -5.98 -29.59 17.42
CA LYS A 194 -6.44 -30.20 18.67
C LYS A 194 -7.90 -30.61 18.47
N GLU A 195 -8.25 -31.82 18.87
CA GLU A 195 -9.63 -32.34 18.74
C GLU A 195 -10.66 -31.48 19.47
N GLU A 196 -10.26 -30.87 20.59
CA GLU A 196 -11.05 -29.91 21.37
C GLU A 196 -11.42 -28.61 20.62
N ALA A 197 -10.88 -28.39 19.41
CA ALA A 197 -11.14 -27.19 18.62
C ALA A 197 -12.53 -27.14 17.99
N PHE A 198 -13.25 -28.26 17.94
CA PHE A 198 -14.59 -28.34 17.35
C PHE A 198 -15.65 -28.56 18.42
N SER A 199 -16.74 -27.79 18.36
CA SER A 199 -17.89 -28.06 19.24
C SER A 199 -18.72 -29.25 18.78
N ASN A 200 -18.60 -29.63 17.49
CA ASN A 200 -19.30 -30.76 16.88
C ASN A 200 -18.30 -31.68 16.14
N PRO A 201 -17.72 -32.67 16.84
CA PRO A 201 -16.78 -33.63 16.24
C PRO A 201 -17.38 -34.49 15.13
N GLU A 202 -18.70 -34.75 15.17
CA GLU A 202 -19.40 -35.52 14.15
C GLU A 202 -19.44 -34.77 12.83
N TYR A 203 -19.71 -33.47 12.85
CA TYR A 203 -19.66 -32.61 11.65
C TYR A 203 -18.25 -32.59 11.04
N HIS A 204 -17.20 -32.50 11.87
CA HIS A 204 -15.84 -32.57 11.38
C HIS A 204 -15.54 -33.91 10.69
N SER A 205 -16.00 -35.02 11.28
CA SER A 205 -15.86 -36.35 10.70
C SER A 205 -16.62 -36.49 9.37
N GLN A 206 -17.80 -35.87 9.24
CA GLN A 206 -18.53 -35.79 7.97
C GLN A 206 -17.74 -35.01 6.90
N VAL A 207 -17.10 -33.90 7.28
CA VAL A 207 -16.24 -33.13 6.38
C VAL A 207 -15.05 -33.97 5.91
N GLU A 208 -14.38 -34.72 6.79
CA GLU A 208 -13.27 -35.61 6.40
C GLU A 208 -13.73 -36.72 5.44
N MET A 209 -14.91 -37.31 5.66
CA MET A 209 -15.51 -38.28 4.72
C MET A 209 -15.83 -37.63 3.36
N GLU A 210 -16.39 -36.42 3.36
CA GLU A 210 -16.66 -35.66 2.13
C GLU A 210 -15.36 -35.40 1.36
N ILE A 211 -14.28 -35.02 2.04
CA ILE A 211 -12.96 -34.82 1.44
C ILE A 211 -12.44 -36.11 0.79
N SER A 212 -12.58 -37.26 1.46
CA SER A 212 -12.19 -38.55 0.87
C SER A 212 -12.93 -38.84 -0.43
N ASN A 213 -14.23 -38.53 -0.49
CA ASN A 213 -15.04 -38.68 -1.71
C ASN A 213 -14.65 -37.67 -2.79
N ILE A 214 -14.41 -36.41 -2.43
CA ILE A 214 -13.94 -35.38 -3.37
C ILE A 214 -12.63 -35.80 -4.02
N CYS A 215 -11.69 -36.41 -3.28
CA CYS A 215 -10.44 -36.91 -3.86
C CYS A 215 -10.69 -37.87 -5.02
N LYS A 216 -11.56 -38.87 -4.79
CA LYS A 216 -11.90 -39.87 -5.82
C LYS A 216 -12.55 -39.25 -7.06
N LEU A 217 -13.35 -38.19 -6.89
CA LEU A 217 -13.96 -37.46 -7.99
C LEU A 217 -12.92 -36.66 -8.77
N VAL A 218 -12.09 -35.89 -8.07
CA VAL A 218 -11.07 -35.02 -8.70
C VAL A 218 -9.97 -35.84 -9.39
N ASP A 219 -9.66 -37.04 -8.90
CA ASP A 219 -8.66 -37.92 -9.51
C ASP A 219 -9.08 -38.40 -10.92
N GLN A 220 -10.37 -38.34 -11.25
CA GLN A 220 -10.90 -38.67 -12.58
C GLN A 220 -10.86 -37.47 -13.55
N GLU A 221 -10.62 -36.26 -13.02
CA GLU A 221 -10.62 -35.04 -13.81
C GLU A 221 -9.27 -34.80 -14.49
N THR A 222 -9.26 -33.94 -15.50
CA THR A 222 -8.02 -33.54 -16.20
C THR A 222 -7.61 -32.13 -15.81
N ILE A 223 -6.32 -31.83 -15.98
CA ILE A 223 -5.78 -30.48 -15.80
C ILE A 223 -5.05 -30.03 -17.05
N ARG A 224 -5.28 -28.78 -17.45
CA ARG A 224 -4.59 -28.17 -18.59
C ARG A 224 -3.08 -28.22 -18.36
N PRO A 225 -2.26 -28.74 -19.30
CA PRO A 225 -0.81 -28.73 -19.15
C PRO A 225 -0.28 -27.28 -19.07
N VAL A 226 0.86 -27.13 -18.43
CA VAL A 226 1.63 -25.88 -18.31
C VAL A 226 2.56 -25.79 -19.51
N ILE A 227 2.62 -24.61 -20.11
CA ILE A 227 3.59 -24.27 -21.16
C ILE A 227 4.66 -23.31 -20.60
N GLU A 228 5.81 -23.22 -21.27
CA GLU A 228 6.92 -22.37 -20.80
C GLU A 228 6.53 -20.89 -20.63
N ASN A 229 5.60 -20.39 -21.45
CA ASN A 229 5.10 -19.03 -21.31
C ASN A 229 4.34 -18.81 -20.00
N ASP A 230 3.60 -19.82 -19.51
CA ASP A 230 2.95 -19.75 -18.19
C ASP A 230 4.00 -19.66 -17.07
N VAL A 231 5.09 -20.43 -17.19
CA VAL A 231 6.24 -20.40 -16.25
C VAL A 231 6.96 -19.05 -16.29
N ARG A 232 7.25 -18.52 -17.49
CA ARG A 232 7.89 -17.21 -17.67
C ARG A 232 7.05 -16.08 -17.10
N LYS A 233 5.73 -16.12 -17.35
CA LYS A 233 4.76 -15.20 -16.75
C LYS A 233 4.80 -15.31 -15.23
N ALA A 234 4.73 -16.51 -14.66
CA ALA A 234 4.81 -16.73 -13.21
C ALA A 234 6.09 -16.16 -12.59
N ILE A 235 7.27 -16.48 -13.15
CA ILE A 235 8.56 -15.94 -12.71
C ILE A 235 8.56 -14.40 -12.71
N SER A 236 8.00 -13.79 -13.75
CA SER A 236 7.96 -12.32 -13.88
C SER A 236 7.08 -11.63 -12.81
N THR A 237 6.06 -12.32 -12.29
CA THR A 237 5.14 -11.78 -11.27
C THR A 237 5.70 -11.89 -9.85
N ILE A 238 6.70 -12.74 -9.61
CA ILE A 238 7.29 -12.95 -8.29
C ILE A 238 8.28 -11.83 -7.97
N ASN A 239 8.12 -11.21 -6.80
CA ASN A 239 8.95 -10.10 -6.36
C ASN A 239 10.44 -10.48 -6.23
N ARG A 240 11.31 -9.66 -6.84
CA ARG A 240 12.78 -9.75 -6.74
C ARG A 240 13.32 -9.28 -5.39
N ASN A 241 14.60 -9.52 -5.14
CA ASN A 241 15.40 -9.10 -3.99
C ASN A 241 14.89 -9.63 -2.63
N LYS A 242 14.15 -10.74 -2.64
CA LYS A 242 13.63 -11.38 -1.42
C LYS A 242 14.68 -12.28 -0.75
N SER A 243 14.31 -12.84 0.39
CA SER A 243 15.15 -13.80 1.11
C SER A 243 15.20 -15.12 0.36
N ALA A 244 16.36 -15.78 0.39
CA ALA A 244 16.50 -17.13 -0.12
C ALA A 244 15.68 -18.11 0.73
N ASP A 245 15.23 -19.19 0.08
CA ASP A 245 14.48 -20.27 0.72
C ASP A 245 15.39 -21.21 1.53
N TYR A 246 14.84 -22.36 1.93
CA TYR A 246 15.56 -23.39 2.68
C TYR A 246 16.78 -23.95 1.94
N HIS A 247 16.73 -23.99 0.60
CA HIS A 247 17.78 -24.50 -0.28
C HIS A 247 18.74 -23.40 -0.77
N ASN A 248 18.61 -22.19 -0.21
CA ASN A 248 19.37 -21.01 -0.61
C ASN A 248 19.09 -20.54 -2.06
N ILE A 249 17.95 -20.94 -2.62
CA ILE A 249 17.46 -20.49 -3.92
C ILE A 249 16.69 -19.18 -3.76
N THR A 250 16.79 -18.33 -4.77
CA THR A 250 16.07 -17.05 -4.91
C THR A 250 15.48 -16.95 -6.30
N ILE A 251 14.47 -16.11 -6.51
CA ILE A 251 13.81 -15.98 -7.83
C ILE A 251 14.78 -15.55 -8.94
N GLU A 252 15.84 -14.83 -8.60
CA GLU A 252 16.88 -14.43 -9.54
C GLU A 252 17.61 -15.62 -10.19
N HIS A 253 17.68 -16.78 -9.52
CA HIS A 253 18.22 -18.00 -10.13
C HIS A 253 17.43 -18.35 -11.39
N PHE A 254 16.10 -18.28 -11.34
CA PHE A 254 15.25 -18.55 -12.49
C PHE A 254 15.18 -17.39 -13.50
N ILE A 255 15.31 -16.14 -13.04
CA ILE A 255 15.28 -14.96 -13.94
C ILE A 255 16.50 -14.93 -14.86
N TYR A 256 17.67 -15.32 -14.35
CA TYR A 256 18.93 -15.24 -15.10
C TYR A 256 19.36 -16.59 -15.70
N ALA A 257 18.63 -17.67 -15.45
CA ALA A 257 18.95 -18.99 -16.00
C ALA A 257 18.77 -19.06 -17.53
N GLY A 258 19.42 -20.04 -18.14
CA GLY A 258 19.19 -20.45 -19.52
C GLY A 258 17.77 -20.97 -19.76
N ASP A 259 17.34 -21.00 -21.02
CA ASP A 259 15.99 -21.43 -21.38
C ASP A 259 15.78 -22.93 -21.09
N ASN A 260 16.84 -23.75 -21.12
CA ASN A 260 16.74 -25.18 -20.76
C ASN A 260 16.31 -25.41 -19.30
N ILE A 261 16.64 -24.50 -18.37
CA ILE A 261 16.10 -24.56 -16.99
C ILE A 261 14.59 -24.32 -16.99
N LEU A 262 14.10 -23.38 -17.81
CA LEU A 262 12.66 -23.10 -17.91
C LEU A 262 11.93 -24.30 -18.51
N SER A 263 12.51 -24.95 -19.52
CA SER A 263 11.96 -26.17 -20.12
C SER A 263 11.91 -27.32 -19.11
N ALA A 264 13.00 -27.58 -18.39
CA ALA A 264 13.05 -28.61 -17.34
C ALA A 264 12.05 -28.32 -16.20
N LEU A 265 11.91 -27.05 -15.79
CA LEU A 265 10.92 -26.65 -14.79
C LEU A 265 9.49 -26.84 -15.30
N THR A 266 9.24 -26.57 -16.58
CA THR A 266 7.92 -26.79 -17.20
C THR A 266 7.56 -28.29 -17.23
N GLN A 267 8.51 -29.16 -17.57
CA GLN A 267 8.33 -30.61 -17.52
C GLN A 267 8.05 -31.10 -16.11
N LEU A 268 8.84 -30.66 -15.12
CA LEU A 268 8.62 -30.96 -13.71
C LEU A 268 7.20 -30.56 -13.26
N ILE A 269 6.76 -29.35 -13.58
CA ILE A 269 5.42 -28.87 -13.18
C ILE A 269 4.32 -29.72 -13.83
N ASN A 270 4.51 -30.14 -15.09
CA ASN A 270 3.56 -31.03 -15.76
C ASN A 270 3.52 -32.43 -15.13
N ILE A 271 4.67 -32.99 -14.74
CA ILE A 271 4.73 -34.25 -13.97
C ILE A 271 3.93 -34.10 -12.67
N ILE A 272 4.19 -33.05 -11.89
CA ILE A 272 3.46 -32.73 -10.66
C ILE A 272 1.95 -32.61 -10.92
N PHE A 273 1.54 -31.95 -12.00
CA PHE A 273 0.13 -31.76 -12.33
C PHE A 273 -0.55 -33.07 -12.74
N LEU A 274 0.18 -33.98 -13.40
CA LEU A 274 -0.28 -35.32 -13.76
C LEU A 274 -0.27 -36.30 -12.58
N GLU A 275 0.64 -36.14 -11.63
CA GLU A 275 0.69 -36.96 -10.41
C GLU A 275 -0.35 -36.48 -9.39
N GLY A 276 -0.64 -35.18 -9.37
CA GLY A 276 -1.49 -34.59 -8.32
C GLY A 276 -0.74 -34.37 -7.01
N ASP A 277 0.57 -34.64 -6.95
CA ASP A 277 1.37 -34.54 -5.73
C ASP A 277 2.59 -33.64 -5.92
N ILE A 278 2.81 -32.77 -4.94
CA ILE A 278 3.97 -31.90 -4.83
C ILE A 278 5.10 -32.71 -4.15
N PRO A 279 6.35 -32.63 -4.63
CA PRO A 279 7.48 -33.24 -3.95
C PRO A 279 7.68 -32.72 -2.53
N THR A 280 8.10 -33.57 -1.59
CA THR A 280 8.35 -33.17 -0.20
C THR A 280 9.35 -32.02 -0.10
N ILE A 281 10.39 -32.00 -0.95
CA ILE A 281 11.38 -30.91 -0.99
C ILE A 281 10.77 -29.53 -1.26
N LEU A 282 9.64 -29.48 -1.98
CA LEU A 282 8.88 -28.28 -2.33
C LEU A 282 7.85 -27.89 -1.24
N LYS A 283 7.63 -28.74 -0.24
CA LYS A 283 6.72 -28.47 0.88
C LYS A 283 7.41 -27.86 2.11
N ILE A 284 8.75 -27.82 2.13
CA ILE A 284 9.56 -27.36 3.28
C ILE A 284 9.62 -25.83 3.34
N GLY A 285 9.00 -25.25 4.36
CA GLY A 285 9.04 -23.82 4.66
C GLY A 285 10.17 -23.39 5.61
N LEU A 286 10.68 -22.18 5.42
CA LEU A 286 11.60 -21.54 6.38
C LEU A 286 10.89 -20.37 7.09
N LEU A 287 10.47 -20.60 8.33
CA LEU A 287 9.67 -19.66 9.13
C LEU A 287 10.57 -18.70 9.90
N SER A 288 10.39 -17.40 9.67
CA SER A 288 11.07 -16.32 10.40
C SER A 288 10.09 -15.65 11.38
N PRO A 289 10.34 -15.70 12.71
CA PRO A 289 9.57 -14.93 13.67
C PRO A 289 9.80 -13.42 13.49
N VAL A 290 8.72 -12.65 13.43
CA VAL A 290 8.75 -11.18 13.28
C VAL A 290 7.95 -10.55 14.41
N PHE A 291 8.59 -9.67 15.19
CA PHE A 291 7.94 -9.02 16.33
C PHE A 291 6.80 -8.08 15.86
N LYS A 292 5.62 -8.20 16.48
CA LYS A 292 4.40 -7.43 16.16
C LYS A 292 4.49 -5.95 16.60
N ASN A 293 5.60 -5.52 17.20
CA ASN A 293 5.78 -4.18 17.78
C ASN A 293 4.75 -3.84 18.86
N LYS A 294 4.25 -4.86 19.58
CA LYS A 294 3.28 -4.74 20.67
C LYS A 294 3.64 -5.77 21.75
N GLY A 295 3.40 -5.43 23.02
CA GLY A 295 3.69 -6.32 24.15
C GLY A 295 5.18 -6.51 24.44
N SER A 296 5.49 -7.51 25.26
CA SER A 296 6.86 -7.87 25.61
C SER A 296 7.56 -8.58 24.46
N LYS A 297 8.81 -8.18 24.19
CA LYS A 297 9.69 -8.88 23.22
C LYS A 297 10.11 -10.27 23.69
N ASN A 298 10.00 -10.54 24.98
CA ASN A 298 10.32 -11.84 25.56
C ASN A 298 9.10 -12.76 25.59
N ASP A 299 8.01 -12.45 24.88
CA ASP A 299 6.83 -13.32 24.81
C ASP A 299 6.56 -13.71 23.35
N ALA A 300 6.54 -15.01 23.08
CA ALA A 300 6.39 -15.56 21.74
C ALA A 300 5.04 -15.20 21.09
N LEU A 301 3.97 -14.98 21.88
CA LEU A 301 2.66 -14.55 21.36
C LEU A 301 2.71 -13.21 20.60
N ASN A 302 3.72 -12.39 20.92
CA ASN A 302 3.96 -11.10 20.29
C ASN A 302 4.78 -11.20 19.00
N TYR A 303 5.02 -12.40 18.47
CA TYR A 303 5.66 -12.64 17.18
C TYR A 303 4.68 -13.20 16.16
N ARG A 304 4.97 -12.94 14.88
CA ARG A 304 4.28 -13.48 13.71
C ARG A 304 5.25 -14.35 12.93
N GLY A 305 4.85 -15.56 12.58
CA GLY A 305 5.65 -16.43 11.72
C GLY A 305 5.48 -16.04 10.26
N ILE A 306 6.57 -15.69 9.58
CA ILE A 306 6.56 -15.49 8.11
C ILE A 306 7.33 -16.63 7.48
N THR A 307 6.65 -17.46 6.71
CA THR A 307 7.20 -18.63 6.05
C THR A 307 7.70 -18.27 4.66
N ILE A 308 8.99 -18.52 4.43
CA ILE A 308 9.61 -18.45 3.10
C ILE A 308 9.46 -19.85 2.48
N LEU A 309 8.59 -19.97 1.48
CA LEU A 309 8.44 -21.18 0.68
C LEU A 309 9.55 -21.33 -0.37
N PRO A 310 9.82 -22.57 -0.83
CA PRO A 310 10.69 -22.83 -1.98
C PRO A 310 10.25 -22.04 -3.21
N VAL A 311 11.22 -21.61 -4.02
CA VAL A 311 10.94 -20.72 -5.15
C VAL A 311 10.12 -21.42 -6.23
N GLU A 312 10.38 -22.69 -6.49
CA GLU A 312 9.64 -23.55 -7.42
C GLU A 312 8.17 -23.66 -6.97
N SER A 313 7.93 -23.88 -5.67
CA SER A 313 6.57 -23.91 -5.09
C SER A 313 5.84 -22.60 -5.28
N LYS A 314 6.54 -21.46 -5.18
CA LYS A 314 5.94 -20.15 -5.49
C LYS A 314 5.61 -20.01 -6.97
N ILE A 315 6.45 -20.52 -7.87
CA ILE A 315 6.18 -20.52 -9.30
C ILE A 315 4.91 -21.35 -9.58
N ILE A 316 4.82 -22.55 -9.01
CA ILE A 316 3.62 -23.41 -9.08
C ILE A 316 2.38 -22.70 -8.53
N GLU A 317 2.46 -22.12 -7.33
CA GLU A 317 1.36 -21.38 -6.73
C GLU A 317 0.93 -20.17 -7.59
N ALA A 318 1.85 -19.48 -8.26
CA ALA A 318 1.54 -18.37 -9.16
C ALA A 318 0.77 -18.84 -10.42
N ILE A 319 1.17 -19.98 -11.01
CA ILE A 319 0.46 -20.58 -12.16
C ILE A 319 -0.94 -21.02 -11.75
N ILE A 320 -1.05 -21.71 -10.60
CA ILE A 320 -2.35 -22.13 -10.05
C ILE A 320 -3.23 -20.91 -9.78
N ARG A 321 -2.68 -19.86 -9.17
CA ARG A 321 -3.41 -18.63 -8.88
C ARG A 321 -4.00 -18.03 -10.15
N ASP A 322 -3.23 -17.89 -11.21
CA ASP A 322 -3.71 -17.36 -12.50
C ASP A 322 -4.91 -18.15 -13.03
N ARG A 323 -4.91 -19.48 -12.86
CA ARG A 323 -6.00 -20.38 -13.28
C ARG A 323 -7.25 -20.28 -12.41
N VAL A 324 -7.09 -20.19 -11.08
CA VAL A 324 -8.23 -20.22 -10.15
C VAL A 324 -8.80 -18.84 -9.85
N GLN A 325 -8.05 -17.77 -10.09
CA GLN A 325 -8.44 -16.40 -9.72
C GLN A 325 -9.84 -16.00 -10.22
N PRO A 326 -10.27 -16.33 -11.45
CA PRO A 326 -11.62 -15.99 -11.91
C PRO A 326 -12.72 -16.68 -11.08
N LYS A 327 -12.51 -17.95 -10.72
CA LYS A 327 -13.45 -18.73 -9.88
C LYS A 327 -13.51 -18.15 -8.47
N VAL A 328 -12.36 -17.89 -7.86
CA VAL A 328 -12.25 -17.28 -6.52
C VAL A 328 -12.90 -15.90 -6.48
N GLN A 329 -12.70 -15.06 -7.50
CA GLN A 329 -13.30 -13.73 -7.56
C GLN A 329 -14.82 -13.79 -7.67
N LYS A 330 -15.38 -14.77 -8.38
CA LYS A 330 -16.84 -14.92 -8.55
C LYS A 330 -17.55 -15.21 -7.22
N VAL A 331 -16.92 -16.00 -6.34
CA VAL A 331 -17.47 -16.39 -5.04
C VAL A 331 -16.97 -15.51 -3.88
N GLN A 332 -16.18 -14.47 -4.18
CA GLN A 332 -15.61 -13.61 -3.15
C GLN A 332 -16.71 -12.80 -2.46
N ASN A 333 -16.84 -12.97 -1.15
CA ASN A 333 -17.76 -12.15 -0.38
C ASN A 333 -17.35 -10.65 -0.47
N PRO A 334 -18.26 -9.71 -0.77
CA PRO A 334 -17.88 -8.33 -1.04
C PRO A 334 -17.65 -7.44 0.19
N THR A 335 -17.96 -7.92 1.42
CA THR A 335 -17.55 -7.25 2.66
C THR A 335 -16.13 -7.62 3.08
N GLN A 336 -15.51 -8.64 2.47
CA GLN A 336 -14.08 -8.93 2.62
C GLN A 336 -13.23 -8.01 1.73
N ARG A 337 -12.56 -7.04 2.36
CA ARG A 337 -11.74 -6.03 1.71
C ARG A 337 -10.25 -6.36 1.72
N GLY A 338 -9.81 -7.25 2.62
CA GLY A 338 -8.41 -7.64 2.75
C GLY A 338 -7.98 -8.52 1.60
N PHE A 339 -6.83 -8.22 0.98
CA PHE A 339 -6.29 -8.96 -0.15
C PHE A 339 -7.25 -9.08 -1.36
N THR A 340 -8.19 -8.14 -1.49
CA THR A 340 -9.13 -8.04 -2.61
C THR A 340 -8.60 -6.99 -3.59
N LYS A 341 -8.52 -7.35 -4.88
CA LYS A 341 -8.02 -6.45 -5.93
C LYS A 341 -8.90 -5.19 -6.01
N GLY A 342 -8.28 -4.01 -6.04
CA GLY A 342 -8.99 -2.73 -6.08
C GLY A 342 -9.67 -2.33 -4.76
N SER A 343 -9.28 -2.95 -3.65
CA SER A 343 -9.77 -2.64 -2.31
C SER A 343 -8.61 -2.21 -1.40
N SER A 344 -8.93 -1.63 -0.25
CA SER A 344 -7.99 -1.19 0.77
C SER A 344 -8.56 -1.39 2.18
N PRO A 345 -7.72 -1.40 3.23
CA PRO A 345 -8.19 -1.35 4.61
C PRO A 345 -9.10 -0.15 4.89
N MET A 346 -8.89 0.98 4.20
CA MET A 346 -9.75 2.16 4.33
C MET A 346 -11.17 1.89 3.81
N ASN A 347 -11.34 1.04 2.79
CA ASN A 347 -12.66 0.62 2.34
C ASN A 347 -13.38 -0.23 3.40
N ALA A 348 -12.67 -1.05 4.18
CA ALA A 348 -13.26 -1.80 5.29
C ALA A 348 -13.56 -0.92 6.50
N ALA A 349 -12.80 0.15 6.73
CA ALA A 349 -13.07 1.10 7.80
C ALA A 349 -14.27 2.02 7.52
N LEU A 350 -14.65 2.21 6.25
CA LEU A 350 -15.68 3.16 5.84
C LEU A 350 -17.07 2.92 6.46
N PRO A 351 -17.63 1.68 6.51
CA PRO A 351 -18.92 1.45 7.17
C PRO A 351 -18.93 1.89 8.64
N VAL A 352 -17.81 1.69 9.34
CA VAL A 352 -17.66 2.10 10.74
C VAL A 352 -17.69 3.62 10.88
N GLU A 353 -17.07 4.35 9.96
CA GLU A 353 -17.16 5.82 9.96
C GLU A 353 -18.55 6.33 9.64
N GLU A 354 -19.26 5.63 8.77
CA GLU A 354 -20.62 6.01 8.41
C GLU A 354 -21.57 5.83 9.58
N MET A 355 -21.36 4.79 10.39
CA MET A 355 -22.00 4.64 11.69
C MET A 355 -21.75 5.84 12.60
N TYR A 356 -20.49 6.29 12.76
CA TYR A 356 -20.18 7.50 13.54
C TYR A 356 -20.87 8.78 13.03
N ARG A 357 -21.26 8.83 11.75
CA ARG A 357 -21.96 9.98 11.15
C ARG A 357 -23.46 9.90 11.34
N ILE A 358 -24.05 8.73 11.16
CA ILE A 358 -25.50 8.51 11.20
C ILE A 358 -26.06 8.54 12.63
N LEU A 359 -25.32 7.98 13.58
CA LEU A 359 -25.80 7.86 14.97
C LEU A 359 -26.18 9.21 15.59
N PRO A 360 -25.39 10.30 15.44
CA PRO A 360 -25.80 11.63 15.88
C PRO A 360 -27.02 12.21 15.19
N GLU A 361 -27.17 11.98 13.89
CA GLU A 361 -28.32 12.45 13.12
C GLU A 361 -29.61 11.75 13.57
N LYS A 362 -29.52 10.45 13.86
CA LYS A 362 -30.65 9.65 14.38
C LYS A 362 -30.90 9.87 15.88
N LYS A 363 -30.01 10.58 16.59
CA LYS A 363 -29.99 10.66 18.06
C LYS A 363 -30.09 9.27 18.71
N GLN A 364 -29.45 8.29 18.08
CA GLN A 364 -29.48 6.88 18.48
C GLN A 364 -28.07 6.41 18.73
N ASN A 365 -27.94 5.41 19.59
CA ASN A 365 -26.68 4.76 19.87
C ASN A 365 -26.47 3.59 18.93
N GLY A 366 -25.23 3.13 18.83
CA GLY A 366 -24.92 1.92 18.07
C GLY A 366 -23.78 1.14 18.71
N TYR A 367 -23.60 -0.08 18.23
CA TYR A 367 -22.67 -1.07 18.75
C TYR A 367 -21.70 -1.48 17.65
N LEU A 368 -20.43 -1.16 17.86
CA LEU A 368 -19.33 -1.65 17.03
C LEU A 368 -18.67 -2.81 17.78
N VAL A 369 -18.78 -4.02 17.25
CA VAL A 369 -18.12 -5.19 17.81
C VAL A 369 -16.92 -5.53 16.93
N LEU A 370 -15.73 -5.54 17.51
CA LEU A 370 -14.50 -5.94 16.84
C LEU A 370 -14.16 -7.36 17.26
N LEU A 371 -14.22 -8.29 16.32
CA LEU A 371 -13.89 -9.70 16.55
C LEU A 371 -12.37 -9.89 16.42
N ASP A 372 -11.76 -10.56 17.40
CA ASP A 372 -10.34 -10.93 17.37
C ASP A 372 -10.21 -12.45 17.24
N ALA A 373 -9.55 -12.90 16.20
CA ALA A 373 -9.27 -14.31 15.96
C ALA A 373 -7.85 -14.70 16.39
N LYS A 374 -7.71 -15.86 17.02
CA LYS A 374 -6.43 -16.40 17.46
C LYS A 374 -5.64 -16.91 16.27
N ALA A 375 -4.64 -16.12 15.88
CA ALA A 375 -3.68 -16.45 14.84
C ALA A 375 -4.36 -17.00 13.57
N ALA A 376 -5.34 -16.26 13.05
CA ALA A 376 -6.31 -16.74 12.07
C ALA A 376 -5.72 -17.45 10.84
N PHE A 377 -4.56 -17.00 10.36
CA PHE A 377 -3.87 -17.65 9.24
C PHE A 377 -3.20 -18.97 9.64
N ASP A 378 -2.73 -19.08 10.88
CA ASP A 378 -2.01 -20.26 11.40
C ASP A 378 -2.97 -21.35 11.90
N THR A 379 -4.26 -21.03 12.09
CA THR A 379 -5.26 -21.93 12.69
C THR A 379 -6.33 -22.43 11.71
N VAL A 380 -6.19 -22.17 10.41
CA VAL A 380 -7.12 -22.67 9.37
C VAL A 380 -7.11 -24.20 9.31
N VAL A 381 -8.26 -24.84 9.51
CA VAL A 381 -8.38 -26.31 9.40
C VAL A 381 -8.36 -26.72 7.93
N HIS A 382 -7.43 -27.60 7.56
CA HIS A 382 -7.15 -27.97 6.17
C HIS A 382 -8.33 -28.65 5.47
N SER A 383 -9.01 -29.63 6.09
CA SER A 383 -10.14 -30.33 5.48
C SER A 383 -11.31 -29.40 5.19
N HIS A 384 -11.66 -28.53 6.15
CA HIS A 384 -12.65 -27.49 5.95
C HIS A 384 -12.26 -26.54 4.83
N LEU A 385 -11.00 -26.08 4.78
CA LEU A 385 -10.49 -25.26 3.69
C LEU A 385 -10.66 -25.94 2.32
N PHE A 386 -10.22 -27.19 2.16
CA PHE A 386 -10.28 -27.88 0.87
C PHE A 386 -11.71 -28.17 0.43
N ARG A 387 -12.62 -28.41 1.37
CA ARG A 387 -14.06 -28.48 1.09
C ARG A 387 -14.54 -27.16 0.49
N ARG A 388 -14.16 -26.01 1.07
CA ARG A 388 -14.49 -24.68 0.51
C ARG A 388 -13.86 -24.42 -0.85
N VAL A 389 -12.62 -24.87 -1.09
CA VAL A 389 -11.95 -24.76 -2.40
C VAL A 389 -12.73 -25.53 -3.47
N TYR A 390 -13.21 -26.73 -3.16
CA TYR A 390 -14.02 -27.53 -4.09
C TYR A 390 -15.35 -26.83 -4.43
N HIS A 391 -16.09 -26.40 -3.40
CA HIS A 391 -17.37 -25.69 -3.55
C HIS A 391 -17.25 -24.29 -4.18
N ALA A 392 -16.05 -23.72 -4.21
CA ALA A 392 -15.74 -22.52 -4.99
C ALA A 392 -15.63 -22.78 -6.51
N GLY A 393 -15.82 -24.03 -6.95
CA GLY A 393 -15.78 -24.45 -8.35
C GLY A 393 -14.40 -24.93 -8.84
N ILE A 394 -13.43 -25.11 -7.93
CA ILE A 394 -12.12 -25.70 -8.26
C ILE A 394 -12.26 -27.20 -8.06
N GLN A 395 -12.78 -27.88 -9.08
CA GLN A 395 -13.18 -29.29 -9.03
C GLN A 395 -12.30 -30.18 -9.94
N ASP A 396 -11.33 -29.59 -10.63
CA ASP A 396 -10.32 -30.29 -11.43
C ASP A 396 -9.07 -30.59 -10.58
N ARG A 397 -8.04 -31.25 -11.15
CA ARG A 397 -6.83 -31.65 -10.41
C ARG A 397 -6.04 -30.48 -9.80
N THR A 398 -6.34 -29.23 -10.14
CA THR A 398 -5.81 -28.06 -9.42
C THR A 398 -6.15 -28.13 -7.93
N TRP A 399 -7.31 -28.69 -7.58
CA TRP A 399 -7.70 -28.94 -6.20
C TRP A 399 -6.74 -29.89 -5.49
N THR A 400 -6.36 -30.99 -6.14
CA THR A 400 -5.40 -31.97 -5.59
C THR A 400 -4.04 -31.34 -5.36
N ILE A 401 -3.56 -30.49 -6.28
CA ILE A 401 -2.30 -29.76 -6.10
C ILE A 401 -2.37 -28.78 -4.92
N ILE A 402 -3.46 -28.02 -4.78
CA ILE A 402 -3.67 -27.10 -3.64
C ILE A 402 -3.66 -27.87 -2.32
N ARG A 403 -4.28 -29.05 -2.28
CA ARG A 403 -4.29 -29.94 -1.12
C ARG A 403 -2.89 -30.48 -0.81
N SER A 404 -2.21 -31.04 -1.82
CA SER A 404 -0.87 -31.59 -1.67
C SER A 404 0.13 -30.55 -1.17
N LEU A 405 0.03 -29.29 -1.61
CA LEU A 405 0.86 -28.18 -1.12
C LEU A 405 0.86 -28.05 0.42
N HIS A 406 -0.22 -28.43 1.11
CA HIS A 406 -0.35 -28.33 2.57
C HIS A 406 -0.16 -29.67 3.28
N GLN A 407 -0.49 -30.80 2.63
CA GLN A 407 -0.34 -32.13 3.22
C GLN A 407 1.12 -32.45 3.50
N ASN A 408 1.42 -32.93 4.71
CA ASN A 408 2.77 -33.26 5.16
C ASN A 408 3.77 -32.10 4.99
N ALA A 409 3.29 -30.85 4.99
CA ALA A 409 4.16 -29.69 4.91
C ALA A 409 4.97 -29.56 6.21
N GLU A 410 6.27 -29.30 6.06
CA GLU A 410 7.18 -29.10 7.18
C GLU A 410 7.64 -27.65 7.24
N SER A 411 8.03 -27.18 8.42
CA SER A 411 8.70 -25.89 8.59
C SER A 411 9.89 -25.98 9.55
N SER A 412 10.88 -25.12 9.32
CA SER A 412 11.98 -24.87 10.27
C SER A 412 12.01 -23.41 10.68
N ILE A 413 12.34 -23.13 11.95
CA ILE A 413 12.52 -21.76 12.44
C ILE A 413 13.87 -21.23 11.99
N LYS A 414 13.91 -20.01 11.45
CA LYS A 414 15.13 -19.24 11.23
C LYS A 414 15.23 -18.13 12.26
N TRP A 415 16.23 -18.21 13.13
CA TRP A 415 16.47 -17.19 14.15
C TRP A 415 17.96 -16.91 14.32
N SER A 416 18.35 -15.63 14.33
CA SER A 416 19.74 -15.20 14.56
C SER A 416 20.79 -15.92 13.71
N GLY A 417 20.47 -16.24 12.45
CA GLY A 417 21.37 -16.94 11.53
C GLY A 417 21.45 -18.47 11.71
N LYS A 418 20.74 -19.03 12.70
CA LYS A 418 20.57 -20.46 12.91
C LYS A 418 19.22 -20.94 12.36
N THR A 419 19.12 -22.25 12.11
CA THR A 419 17.89 -22.91 11.65
C THR A 419 17.59 -24.07 12.60
N SER A 420 16.34 -24.19 13.07
CA SER A 420 15.92 -25.30 13.93
C SER A 420 15.75 -26.60 13.14
N GLU A 421 15.55 -27.70 13.85
CA GLU A 421 14.94 -28.90 13.28
C GLU A 421 13.56 -28.61 12.69
N ARG A 422 13.14 -29.49 11.79
CA ARG A 422 11.82 -29.43 11.14
C ARG A 422 10.70 -29.83 12.10
N PHE A 423 9.52 -29.32 11.84
CA PHE A 423 8.27 -29.75 12.47
C PHE A 423 7.14 -29.71 11.43
N THR A 424 6.15 -30.59 11.58
CA THR A 424 5.00 -30.68 10.68
C THR A 424 4.03 -29.52 10.93
N VAL A 425 3.44 -29.01 9.85
CA VAL A 425 2.42 -27.96 9.86
C VAL A 425 1.07 -28.62 9.52
N GLY A 426 0.30 -28.95 10.55
CA GLY A 426 -0.98 -29.66 10.42
C GLY A 426 -2.21 -28.77 10.21
N MET A 427 -2.07 -27.46 10.41
CA MET A 427 -3.11 -26.47 10.15
C MET A 427 -2.50 -25.13 9.71
N GLY A 428 -3.37 -24.25 9.26
CA GLY A 428 -3.03 -22.92 8.78
C GLY A 428 -2.73 -22.89 7.29
N VAL A 429 -2.83 -21.68 6.73
CA VAL A 429 -2.31 -21.34 5.42
C VAL A 429 -0.92 -20.73 5.58
N ARG A 430 0.00 -21.08 4.69
CA ARG A 430 1.42 -20.73 4.86
C ARG A 430 1.63 -19.22 4.67
N GLN A 431 1.86 -18.47 5.74
CA GLN A 431 2.02 -17.01 5.67
C GLN A 431 3.25 -16.61 4.85
N GLY A 432 3.05 -16.14 3.62
CA GLY A 432 4.12 -15.86 2.66
C GLY A 432 4.03 -16.67 1.35
N GLY A 433 3.10 -17.62 1.28
CA GLY A 433 2.64 -18.23 0.03
C GLY A 433 1.84 -17.25 -0.83
N ILE A 434 1.81 -17.53 -2.12
CA ILE A 434 1.10 -16.74 -3.13
C ILE A 434 -0.41 -17.02 -3.07
N LEU A 435 -0.81 -18.27 -2.80
CA LEU A 435 -2.23 -18.65 -2.68
C LEU A 435 -2.82 -18.39 -1.30
N SER A 436 -2.00 -18.24 -0.26
CA SER A 436 -2.45 -18.25 1.14
C SER A 436 -3.55 -17.23 1.44
N THR A 437 -3.47 -16.03 0.84
CA THR A 437 -4.49 -14.99 1.03
C THR A 437 -5.79 -15.31 0.28
N ASP A 438 -5.72 -15.96 -0.88
CA ASP A 438 -6.91 -16.39 -1.62
C ASP A 438 -7.61 -17.55 -0.90
N LEU A 439 -6.85 -18.50 -0.37
CA LEU A 439 -7.36 -19.60 0.45
C LEU A 439 -8.01 -19.12 1.75
N TYR A 440 -7.37 -18.19 2.47
CA TYR A 440 -7.96 -17.61 3.68
C TYR A 440 -9.29 -16.90 3.41
N LYS A 441 -9.39 -16.16 2.28
CA LYS A 441 -10.65 -15.53 1.89
C LYS A 441 -11.76 -16.56 1.67
N LEU A 442 -11.48 -17.64 0.94
CA LEU A 442 -12.47 -18.72 0.74
C LEU A 442 -12.92 -19.34 2.07
N TYR A 443 -12.00 -19.50 3.01
CA TYR A 443 -12.29 -20.06 4.34
C TYR A 443 -13.22 -19.16 5.16
N ILE A 444 -13.03 -17.83 5.14
CA ILE A 444 -13.82 -16.88 5.95
C ILE A 444 -15.11 -16.39 5.26
N ASN A 445 -15.25 -16.56 3.94
CA ASN A 445 -16.42 -16.09 3.18
C ASN A 445 -17.77 -16.54 3.80
N PRO A 446 -17.97 -17.79 4.24
CA PRO A 446 -19.27 -18.22 4.76
C PRO A 446 -19.75 -17.41 5.99
N LEU A 447 -18.83 -17.03 6.88
CA LEU A 447 -19.17 -16.14 8.00
C LEU A 447 -19.69 -14.79 7.52
N LEU A 448 -19.02 -14.21 6.53
CA LEU A 448 -19.42 -12.93 5.96
C LEU A 448 -20.71 -13.04 5.15
N ASP A 449 -20.97 -14.19 4.52
CA ASP A 449 -22.22 -14.50 3.83
C ASP A 449 -23.38 -14.62 4.84
N HIS A 450 -23.17 -15.28 5.99
CA HIS A 450 -24.15 -15.34 7.08
C HIS A 450 -24.53 -13.94 7.56
N PHE A 451 -23.55 -13.05 7.73
CA PHE A 451 -23.84 -11.66 8.08
C PHE A 451 -24.59 -10.92 6.98
N GLN A 452 -24.25 -11.09 5.70
CA GLN A 452 -24.95 -10.39 4.63
C GLN A 452 -26.39 -10.86 4.42
N ASN A 453 -26.66 -12.14 4.68
CA ASN A 453 -27.97 -12.75 4.47
C ASN A 453 -28.94 -12.53 5.65
N THR A 454 -28.47 -12.01 6.78
CA THR A 454 -29.35 -11.66 7.91
C THR A 454 -29.89 -10.24 7.81
N THR A 455 -31.06 -10.01 8.43
CA THR A 455 -31.68 -8.69 8.57
C THR A 455 -31.20 -7.93 9.81
N TYR A 456 -30.45 -8.57 10.71
CA TYR A 456 -29.95 -7.96 11.95
C TYR A 456 -28.77 -7.01 11.69
N GLY A 457 -28.63 -6.02 12.57
CA GLY A 457 -27.45 -5.16 12.66
C GLY A 457 -27.72 -3.74 12.16
N MET A 458 -26.97 -3.30 11.15
CA MET A 458 -27.05 -1.94 10.63
C MET A 458 -27.25 -1.92 9.12
N THR A 459 -28.26 -1.18 8.67
CA THR A 459 -28.46 -0.84 7.27
C THR A 459 -28.20 0.65 7.04
N ILE A 460 -27.70 0.96 5.85
CA ILE A 460 -27.62 2.33 5.33
C ILE A 460 -28.60 2.36 4.15
N GLY A 461 -29.73 3.03 4.38
CA GLY A 461 -31.04 2.75 3.76
C GLY A 461 -31.27 1.28 3.41
N ASN A 462 -31.37 0.86 2.14
CA ASN A 462 -31.63 -0.56 1.79
C ASN A 462 -30.37 -1.39 1.50
N VAL A 463 -29.17 -0.92 1.84
CA VAL A 463 -27.99 -1.80 1.78
C VAL A 463 -27.62 -2.26 3.17
N ASN A 464 -27.45 -3.57 3.29
CA ASN A 464 -26.96 -4.21 4.48
C ASN A 464 -25.48 -3.84 4.70
N THR A 465 -25.20 -3.19 5.83
CA THR A 465 -23.87 -2.70 6.22
C THR A 465 -23.51 -3.16 7.63
N ASN A 466 -24.07 -4.31 8.03
CA ASN A 466 -23.96 -4.85 9.37
C ASN A 466 -22.59 -5.47 9.67
N ASN A 467 -21.72 -5.63 8.65
CA ASN A 467 -20.39 -6.16 8.83
C ASN A 467 -19.39 -5.56 7.83
N THR A 468 -18.11 -5.65 8.20
CA THR A 468 -16.98 -5.34 7.32
C THR A 468 -15.77 -6.17 7.74
N GLY A 469 -15.04 -6.70 6.77
CA GLY A 469 -13.87 -7.54 7.00
C GLY A 469 -12.64 -7.04 6.25
N CYS A 470 -11.47 -7.14 6.87
CA CYS A 470 -10.19 -6.98 6.21
C CYS A 470 -9.24 -8.09 6.66
N ALA A 471 -9.17 -9.16 5.87
CA ALA A 471 -8.56 -10.42 6.25
C ALA A 471 -9.21 -10.97 7.53
N ASP A 472 -8.45 -11.08 8.62
CA ASP A 472 -8.88 -11.55 9.93
C ASP A 472 -9.55 -10.48 10.80
N ASP A 473 -9.33 -9.19 10.52
CA ASP A 473 -10.02 -8.11 11.22
C ASP A 473 -11.48 -8.02 10.74
N ILE A 474 -12.42 -8.50 11.55
CA ILE A 474 -13.87 -8.46 11.26
C ILE A 474 -14.57 -7.54 12.27
N ALA A 475 -15.40 -6.64 11.76
CA ALA A 475 -16.23 -5.77 12.57
C ALA A 475 -17.72 -5.99 12.27
N ILE A 476 -18.52 -6.10 13.32
CA ILE A 476 -20.00 -6.10 13.29
C ILE A 476 -20.48 -4.69 13.66
N LEU A 477 -21.47 -4.21 12.93
CA LEU A 477 -22.09 -2.91 13.09
C LEU A 477 -23.58 -3.10 13.36
N SER A 478 -24.06 -2.60 14.49
CA SER A 478 -25.45 -2.74 14.88
C SER A 478 -26.04 -1.45 15.45
N MET A 479 -27.34 -1.25 15.22
CA MET A 479 -28.11 -0.19 15.86
C MET A 479 -28.70 -0.62 17.21
N GLN A 480 -28.75 -1.92 17.50
CA GLN A 480 -29.37 -2.50 18.69
C GLN A 480 -28.45 -3.55 19.36
N PRO A 481 -28.44 -3.66 20.70
CA PRO A 481 -27.62 -4.65 21.38
C PRO A 481 -28.07 -6.08 21.09
N ALA A 482 -29.39 -6.32 20.99
CA ALA A 482 -29.93 -7.65 20.67
C ALA A 482 -29.47 -8.16 19.30
N ASP A 483 -29.52 -7.31 18.27
CA ASP A 483 -29.00 -7.61 16.94
C ASP A 483 -27.50 -7.91 16.95
N ALA A 484 -26.73 -7.10 17.70
CA ALA A 484 -25.29 -7.33 17.85
C ALA A 484 -25.02 -8.69 18.51
N GLN A 485 -25.78 -9.05 19.54
CA GLN A 485 -25.69 -10.34 20.22
C GLN A 485 -25.99 -11.51 19.27
N ILE A 486 -27.04 -11.40 18.45
CA ILE A 486 -27.38 -12.43 17.47
C ILE A 486 -26.23 -12.63 16.47
N MET A 487 -25.64 -11.53 15.98
CA MET A 487 -24.51 -11.61 15.06
C MET A 487 -23.24 -12.15 15.73
N VAL A 488 -22.99 -11.85 17.00
CA VAL A 488 -21.89 -12.46 17.77
C VAL A 488 -22.11 -13.97 17.91
N ASN A 489 -23.35 -14.41 18.16
CA ASN A 489 -23.70 -15.84 18.21
C ASN A 489 -23.46 -16.51 16.86
N MET A 490 -23.88 -15.89 15.74
CA MET A 490 -23.57 -16.39 14.39
C MET A 490 -22.06 -16.56 14.14
N ALA A 491 -21.25 -15.61 14.64
CA ALA A 491 -19.80 -15.70 14.55
C ALA A 491 -19.24 -16.86 15.38
N LEU A 492 -19.79 -17.08 16.57
CA LEU A 492 -19.41 -18.19 17.45
C LEU A 492 -19.83 -19.55 16.87
N ASP A 493 -21.02 -19.65 16.29
CA ASP A 493 -21.50 -20.88 15.65
C ASP A 493 -20.64 -21.25 14.45
N PHE A 494 -20.26 -20.26 13.63
CA PHE A 494 -19.27 -20.45 12.57
C PHE A 494 -17.91 -20.88 13.13
N ALA A 495 -17.42 -20.19 14.17
CA ALA A 495 -16.16 -20.49 14.82
C ALA A 495 -16.08 -21.95 15.29
N ASN A 496 -17.13 -22.37 15.99
CA ASN A 496 -17.28 -23.70 16.56
C ASN A 496 -17.42 -24.82 15.50
N SER A 497 -18.09 -24.53 14.38
CA SER A 497 -18.31 -25.51 13.30
C SER A 497 -17.12 -25.66 12.35
N GLU A 498 -16.40 -24.58 12.07
CA GLU A 498 -15.29 -24.58 11.10
C GLU A 498 -13.90 -24.70 11.75
N GLY A 499 -13.84 -24.78 13.08
CA GLY A 499 -12.58 -24.81 13.85
C GLY A 499 -11.86 -23.47 13.90
N TYR A 500 -12.57 -22.38 13.64
CA TYR A 500 -12.03 -21.02 13.69
C TYR A 500 -12.06 -20.49 15.14
N GLN A 501 -10.95 -19.95 15.63
CA GLN A 501 -10.81 -19.62 17.06
C GLN A 501 -11.00 -18.13 17.33
N LEU A 502 -12.18 -17.75 17.83
CA LEU A 502 -12.43 -16.39 18.35
C LEU A 502 -11.87 -16.24 19.77
N GLN A 503 -11.43 -15.03 20.11
CA GLN A 503 -10.92 -14.68 21.44
C GLN A 503 -11.90 -13.72 22.14
N PRO A 504 -12.83 -14.22 23.00
CA PRO A 504 -13.80 -13.38 23.69
C PRO A 504 -13.17 -12.22 24.47
N LYS A 505 -12.04 -12.45 25.15
CA LYS A 505 -11.35 -11.44 25.97
C LYS A 505 -10.59 -10.38 25.16
N LYS A 506 -10.33 -10.62 23.87
CA LYS A 506 -9.69 -9.65 22.96
C LYS A 506 -10.67 -9.05 21.96
N SER A 507 -11.80 -9.71 21.73
CA SER A 507 -12.91 -9.17 20.98
C SER A 507 -13.59 -8.11 21.86
N VAL A 508 -13.81 -6.91 21.32
CA VAL A 508 -14.25 -5.76 22.13
C VAL A 508 -15.54 -5.18 21.59
N VAL A 509 -16.33 -4.58 22.47
CA VAL A 509 -17.54 -3.83 22.13
C VAL A 509 -17.28 -2.35 22.38
N ILE A 510 -17.57 -1.52 21.39
CA ILE A 510 -17.58 -0.06 21.51
C ILE A 510 -19.02 0.41 21.32
N LYS A 511 -19.61 0.92 22.39
CA LYS A 511 -20.91 1.60 22.35
C LYS A 511 -20.70 3.03 21.86
N ILE A 512 -21.16 3.33 20.66
CA ILE A 512 -21.04 4.64 20.02
C ILE A 512 -22.28 5.45 20.37
N SER A 513 -22.05 6.59 21.02
CA SER A 513 -23.11 7.51 21.44
C SER A 513 -23.58 8.38 20.27
N GLY A 514 -24.89 8.43 20.07
CA GLY A 514 -25.54 9.41 19.18
C GLY A 514 -25.59 10.81 19.80
N ASN A 515 -25.36 10.97 21.10
CA ASN A 515 -25.27 12.27 21.73
C ASN A 515 -23.81 12.61 22.02
N SER A 516 -23.24 13.57 21.30
CA SER A 516 -21.83 13.96 21.43
C SER A 516 -21.41 14.39 22.84
N ASN A 517 -22.39 14.72 23.70
CA ASN A 517 -22.16 15.21 25.06
C ASN A 517 -22.44 14.15 26.13
N ASN A 518 -22.98 12.97 25.78
CA ASN A 518 -23.25 11.90 26.75
C ASN A 518 -22.30 10.73 26.54
N THR A 519 -21.37 10.56 27.48
CA THR A 519 -20.39 9.44 27.53
C THR A 519 -20.80 8.34 28.50
N LYS A 520 -21.78 8.58 29.39
CA LYS A 520 -22.27 7.57 30.33
C LYS A 520 -23.45 6.85 29.70
N MET A 521 -23.27 5.55 29.46
CA MET A 521 -24.27 4.68 28.87
C MET A 521 -24.32 3.41 29.71
N GLU A 522 -25.50 2.87 29.94
CA GLU A 522 -25.64 1.56 30.60
C GLU A 522 -24.86 0.49 29.84
N GLU A 523 -24.23 -0.42 30.57
CA GLU A 523 -23.44 -1.51 30.01
C GLU A 523 -24.38 -2.58 29.44
N ASP A 524 -24.46 -2.66 28.12
CA ASP A 524 -25.02 -3.83 27.46
C ASP A 524 -23.91 -4.88 27.36
N ASN A 525 -23.96 -5.89 28.21
CA ASN A 525 -22.94 -6.92 28.27
C ASN A 525 -23.19 -7.98 27.20
N LEU A 526 -22.63 -7.75 26.01
CA LEU A 526 -22.63 -8.78 24.96
C LEU A 526 -21.79 -9.97 25.41
N MET A 527 -22.29 -11.17 25.13
CA MET A 527 -21.68 -12.44 25.51
C MET A 527 -21.15 -13.15 24.26
N MET A 528 -19.93 -13.69 24.32
CA MET A 528 -19.45 -14.66 23.33
C MET A 528 -19.43 -16.03 24.01
N GLY A 529 -20.50 -16.79 23.81
CA GLY A 529 -20.78 -18.00 24.57
C GLY A 529 -21.05 -17.63 26.03
N ASN A 530 -20.31 -18.24 26.96
CA ASN A 530 -20.42 -17.94 28.39
C ASN A 530 -19.47 -16.83 28.87
N THR A 531 -18.71 -16.20 27.96
CA THR A 531 -17.72 -15.18 28.33
C THR A 531 -18.23 -13.78 27.98
N PRO A 532 -18.30 -12.85 28.94
CA PRO A 532 -18.64 -11.46 28.65
C PRO A 532 -17.55 -10.80 27.82
N MET A 533 -17.97 -10.09 26.77
CA MET A 533 -17.07 -9.32 25.94
C MET A 533 -16.76 -7.98 26.63
N PRO A 534 -15.48 -7.55 26.66
CA PRO A 534 -15.11 -6.26 27.23
C PRO A 534 -15.75 -5.10 26.46
N ASN A 535 -16.55 -4.31 27.18
CA ASN A 535 -16.96 -2.97 26.76
C ASN A 535 -15.78 -2.02 26.94
N VAL A 536 -15.36 -1.34 25.87
CA VAL A 536 -14.20 -0.45 25.90
C VAL A 536 -14.54 0.94 25.37
N GLU A 537 -13.95 1.96 25.98
CA GLU A 537 -14.11 3.34 25.49
C GLU A 537 -13.34 3.58 24.20
N GLN A 538 -12.29 2.79 23.95
CA GLN A 538 -11.39 2.94 22.83
C GLN A 538 -10.75 1.61 22.40
N ALA A 539 -10.69 1.34 21.09
CA ALA A 539 -9.90 0.26 20.51
C ALA A 539 -9.28 0.67 19.17
N THR A 540 -8.38 -0.14 18.60
CA THR A 540 -7.82 0.09 17.27
C THR A 540 -8.41 -0.89 16.27
N HIS A 541 -8.98 -0.39 15.17
CA HIS A 541 -9.49 -1.16 14.03
C HIS A 541 -8.80 -0.69 12.75
N LEU A 542 -8.09 -1.59 12.06
CA LEU A 542 -7.35 -1.30 10.82
C LEU A 542 -6.34 -0.15 10.94
N GLY A 543 -5.71 -0.03 12.12
CA GLY A 543 -4.75 1.04 12.43
C GLY A 543 -5.39 2.39 12.79
N ILE A 544 -6.72 2.46 12.82
CA ILE A 544 -7.51 3.63 13.19
C ILE A 544 -8.10 3.41 14.58
N ILE A 545 -7.90 4.37 15.48
CA ILE A 545 -8.52 4.37 16.79
C ILE A 545 -10.03 4.53 16.63
N ARG A 546 -10.84 3.81 17.41
CA ARG A 546 -12.30 3.85 17.49
C ARG A 546 -12.66 4.20 18.91
N THR A 547 -13.60 5.12 19.13
CA THR A 547 -13.99 5.57 20.48
C THR A 547 -15.51 5.64 20.66
N THR A 548 -16.00 5.93 21.86
CA THR A 548 -17.45 6.06 22.13
C THR A 548 -18.12 7.26 21.47
N THR A 549 -17.37 8.27 21.03
CA THR A 549 -17.94 9.46 20.37
C THR A 549 -17.16 9.86 19.12
N ARG A 550 -17.86 10.41 18.12
CA ARG A 550 -17.22 10.89 16.90
C ARG A 550 -16.14 11.95 17.19
N LYS A 551 -16.37 12.85 18.14
CA LYS A 551 -15.41 13.91 18.50
C LYS A 551 -14.11 13.32 19.04
N ASN A 552 -14.20 12.38 19.98
CA ASN A 552 -13.03 11.73 20.56
C ASN A 552 -12.29 10.88 19.52
N ASN A 553 -13.04 10.22 18.62
CA ASN A 553 -12.47 9.42 17.55
C ASN A 553 -11.51 10.26 16.67
N ILE A 554 -11.94 11.45 16.25
CA ILE A 554 -11.12 12.37 15.44
C ILE A 554 -9.88 12.85 16.21
N GLN A 555 -10.07 13.27 17.46
CA GLN A 555 -8.99 13.82 18.28
C GLN A 555 -7.91 12.77 18.58
N SER A 556 -8.31 11.57 19.01
CA SER A 556 -7.37 10.49 19.36
C SER A 556 -6.53 10.06 18.17
N ASN A 557 -7.14 9.90 17.00
CA ASN A 557 -6.40 9.54 15.78
C ASN A 557 -5.45 10.65 15.30
N THR A 558 -5.87 11.92 15.36
CA THR A 558 -5.00 13.05 14.98
C THR A 558 -3.74 13.07 15.84
N ASN A 559 -3.90 12.91 17.16
CA ASN A 559 -2.79 12.89 18.12
C ASN A 559 -1.87 11.68 17.90
N GLU A 560 -2.45 10.50 17.66
CA GLU A 560 -1.69 9.26 17.42
C GLU A 560 -0.87 9.35 16.13
N ASN A 561 -1.45 9.86 15.04
CA ASN A 561 -0.76 10.03 13.77
C ASN A 561 0.40 11.03 13.87
N ILE A 562 0.21 12.16 14.56
CA ILE A 562 1.30 13.12 14.84
C ILE A 562 2.43 12.43 15.61
N THR A 563 2.09 11.61 16.61
CA THR A 563 3.07 10.88 17.42
C THR A 563 3.84 9.86 16.59
N LYS A 564 3.16 9.05 15.77
CA LYS A 564 3.79 8.09 14.85
C LYS A 564 4.67 8.80 13.81
N ALA A 565 4.22 9.91 13.24
CA ALA A 565 4.98 10.70 12.28
C ALA A 565 6.27 11.28 12.91
N ARG A 566 6.19 11.82 14.13
CA ARG A 566 7.36 12.27 14.90
C ARG A 566 8.36 11.12 15.15
N ARG A 567 7.88 9.95 15.58
CA ARG A 567 8.73 8.75 15.76
C ARG A 567 9.40 8.34 14.46
N SER A 568 8.68 8.39 13.33
CA SER A 568 9.24 8.13 12.00
C SER A 568 10.36 9.12 11.68
N ALA A 569 10.13 10.42 11.87
CA ALA A 569 11.13 11.47 11.67
C ALA A 569 12.39 11.25 12.54
N TYR A 570 12.22 10.99 13.84
CA TYR A 570 13.34 10.75 14.75
C TYR A 570 14.17 9.51 14.38
N SER A 571 13.52 8.46 13.86
CA SER A 571 14.24 7.27 13.40
C SER A 571 15.13 7.56 12.18
N LEU A 572 14.82 8.59 11.40
CA LEU A 572 15.53 8.99 10.19
C LEU A 572 16.67 9.99 10.45
N LEU A 573 16.85 10.46 11.69
CA LEU A 573 17.99 11.30 12.05
C LEU A 573 19.32 10.64 11.68
N GLY A 574 19.46 9.33 11.92
CA GLY A 574 20.68 8.60 11.55
C GLY A 574 20.97 8.60 10.04
N ALA A 575 19.94 8.77 9.19
CA ALA A 575 20.06 8.84 7.74
C ALA A 575 20.28 10.27 7.20
N GLY A 576 20.45 11.28 8.07
CA GLY A 576 20.68 12.64 7.63
C GLY A 576 19.45 13.56 7.64
N PHE A 577 18.32 13.13 8.22
CA PHE A 577 17.08 13.93 8.27
C PHE A 577 17.13 15.06 9.31
N HIS A 578 18.02 16.03 9.11
CA HIS A 578 18.19 17.21 9.97
C HIS A 578 18.22 18.49 9.13
N GLY A 579 17.76 19.61 9.70
CA GLY A 579 17.79 20.90 9.01
C GLY A 579 19.19 21.52 8.87
N HIS A 580 20.15 21.14 9.72
CA HIS A 580 21.54 21.61 9.66
C HIS A 580 22.49 20.42 9.48
N ASN A 581 23.44 20.52 8.54
CA ASN A 581 24.40 19.46 8.21
C ASN A 581 23.73 18.09 7.90
N GLY A 582 22.50 18.12 7.40
CA GLY A 582 21.75 16.96 6.92
C GLY A 582 21.94 16.71 5.44
N LEU A 583 21.03 15.94 4.85
CA LEU A 583 20.96 15.80 3.39
C LEU A 583 20.51 17.12 2.74
N ASP A 584 20.70 17.23 1.42
CA ASP A 584 20.17 18.35 0.65
C ASP A 584 18.63 18.46 0.77
N PRO A 585 18.04 19.66 0.56
CA PRO A 585 16.61 19.91 0.75
C PRO A 585 15.71 18.98 -0.06
N GLU A 586 16.15 18.56 -1.24
CA GLU A 586 15.34 17.79 -2.16
C GLU A 586 15.32 16.30 -1.75
N SER A 587 16.45 15.78 -1.26
CA SER A 587 16.53 14.49 -0.54
C SER A 587 15.69 14.50 0.73
N LEU A 588 15.74 15.56 1.53
CA LEU A 588 14.94 15.70 2.75
C LEU A 588 13.43 15.70 2.43
N LEU A 589 13.02 16.44 1.40
CA LEU A 589 11.62 16.48 0.96
C LEU A 589 11.15 15.11 0.47
N HIS A 590 12.00 14.41 -0.28
CA HIS A 590 11.70 13.06 -0.74
C HIS A 590 11.55 12.07 0.43
N ILE A 591 12.46 12.11 1.42
CA ILE A 591 12.35 11.31 2.65
C ILE A 591 11.07 11.64 3.41
N TYR A 592 10.73 12.92 3.56
CA TYR A 592 9.50 13.36 4.22
C TYR A 592 8.25 12.79 3.53
N LYS A 593 8.14 12.97 2.21
CA LYS A 593 7.01 12.48 1.41
C LYS A 593 6.90 10.95 1.44
N THR A 594 8.02 10.24 1.56
CA THR A 594 8.05 8.77 1.49
C THR A 594 7.82 8.10 2.84
N TYR A 595 8.41 8.60 3.94
CA TYR A 595 8.44 7.89 5.21
C TYR A 595 7.62 8.55 6.34
N ILE A 596 7.36 9.85 6.25
CA ILE A 596 6.71 10.61 7.34
C ILE A 596 5.27 10.95 6.96
N LEU A 597 5.06 11.53 5.77
CA LEU A 597 3.75 11.98 5.31
C LEU A 597 2.71 10.86 5.25
N PRO A 598 3.00 9.64 4.74
CA PRO A 598 2.01 8.57 4.70
C PRO A 598 1.56 8.12 6.10
N VAL A 599 2.48 8.11 7.07
CA VAL A 599 2.18 7.78 8.48
C VAL A 599 1.29 8.83 9.12
N LEU A 600 1.52 10.10 8.79
CA LEU A 600 0.72 11.22 9.30
C LEU A 600 -0.71 11.22 8.75
N LEU A 601 -0.88 10.88 7.46
CA LEU A 601 -2.17 10.98 6.77
C LEU A 601 -3.02 9.71 6.86
N TYR A 602 -2.46 8.59 7.32
CA TYR A 602 -3.15 7.30 7.38
C TYR A 602 -4.50 7.41 8.13
N GLY A 603 -5.60 7.06 7.46
CA GLY A 603 -6.96 7.11 8.02
C GLY A 603 -7.55 8.52 8.24
N MET A 604 -6.82 9.60 8.00
CA MET A 604 -7.33 10.97 8.18
C MET A 604 -8.41 11.36 7.16
N GLU A 605 -8.36 10.72 5.99
CA GLU A 605 -9.38 10.83 4.93
C GLU A 605 -10.76 10.34 5.37
N LEU A 606 -10.81 9.50 6.40
CA LEU A 606 -12.05 8.94 6.95
C LEU A 606 -12.63 9.78 8.09
N LEU A 607 -11.75 10.36 8.92
CA LEU A 607 -12.09 10.90 10.24
C LEU A 607 -12.39 12.40 10.25
N THR A 608 -11.64 13.20 9.50
CA THR A 608 -11.85 14.64 9.52
C THR A 608 -13.26 14.98 9.01
N PRO A 609 -13.97 15.98 9.59
CA PRO A 609 -15.17 16.54 8.97
C PRO A 609 -14.74 17.43 7.81
N SER A 610 -13.99 16.85 6.89
CA SER A 610 -13.84 17.40 5.58
C SER A 610 -15.03 16.88 4.80
N GLY A 611 -16.01 17.76 4.61
CA GLY A 611 -17.00 17.52 3.60
C GLY A 611 -16.30 17.12 2.29
N ILE A 612 -16.47 15.84 1.93
CA ILE A 612 -16.96 15.41 0.63
C ILE A 612 -15.90 15.31 -0.50
N LEU A 613 -14.60 15.36 -0.22
CA LEU A 613 -13.55 15.48 -1.26
C LEU A 613 -12.30 14.60 -0.98
N PRO A 614 -11.73 13.88 -1.97
CA PRO A 614 -10.47 13.14 -1.82
C PRO A 614 -9.37 13.98 -1.16
N VAL A 615 -8.37 13.37 -0.51
CA VAL A 615 -7.24 14.14 0.09
C VAL A 615 -6.63 15.09 -0.95
N GLU A 616 -6.54 14.64 -2.20
CA GLU A 616 -6.15 15.47 -3.35
C GLU A 616 -7.08 16.68 -3.55
N ALA A 617 -8.39 16.49 -3.49
CA ALA A 617 -9.36 17.57 -3.60
C ALA A 617 -9.37 18.52 -2.39
N GLN A 618 -9.05 18.05 -1.19
CA GLN A 618 -8.83 18.91 -0.02
C GLN A 618 -7.52 19.69 -0.13
N ILE A 619 -6.46 19.05 -0.64
CA ILE A 619 -5.22 19.72 -1.02
C ILE A 619 -5.56 20.77 -2.08
N HIS A 620 -6.40 20.47 -3.07
CA HIS A 620 -6.79 21.43 -4.08
C HIS A 620 -7.60 22.57 -3.47
N ILE A 621 -8.59 22.31 -2.60
CA ILE A 621 -9.30 23.37 -1.87
C ILE A 621 -8.33 24.23 -1.06
N LYS A 622 -7.39 23.63 -0.32
CA LYS A 622 -6.42 24.37 0.50
C LYS A 622 -5.44 25.15 -0.36
N THR A 623 -4.99 24.59 -1.48
CA THR A 623 -4.14 25.21 -2.49
C THR A 623 -4.85 26.40 -3.13
N LEU A 624 -6.11 26.25 -3.53
CA LEU A 624 -6.94 27.32 -4.09
C LEU A 624 -7.35 28.36 -3.04
N THR A 625 -7.53 27.97 -1.78
CA THR A 625 -7.79 28.88 -0.65
C THR A 625 -6.54 29.70 -0.31
N PHE A 626 -5.37 29.05 -0.27
CA PHE A 626 -4.09 29.71 -0.04
C PHE A 626 -3.75 30.64 -1.20
N PHE A 627 -4.02 30.20 -2.44
CA PHE A 627 -3.89 31.04 -3.60
C PHE A 627 -4.76 32.30 -3.49
N ASN A 628 -6.00 32.19 -3.04
CA ASN A 628 -6.84 33.38 -2.81
C ASN A 628 -6.33 34.27 -1.68
N ASN A 629 -5.68 33.73 -0.66
CA ASN A 629 -5.00 34.58 0.33
C ASN A 629 -3.85 35.37 -0.31
N ILE A 630 -3.10 34.76 -1.23
CA ILE A 630 -2.08 35.45 -2.05
C ILE A 630 -2.73 36.49 -2.96
N CYS A 631 -3.91 36.18 -3.51
CA CYS A 631 -4.70 37.13 -4.29
C CYS A 631 -5.08 38.38 -3.48
N HIS A 632 -5.33 38.24 -2.18
CA HIS A 632 -5.68 39.37 -1.30
C HIS A 632 -4.46 40.06 -0.66
N GLN A 633 -3.22 39.61 -0.89
CA GLN A 633 -2.01 40.29 -0.41
C GLN A 633 -1.74 41.56 -1.25
N SER A 634 -0.92 42.47 -0.72
CA SER A 634 -0.55 43.70 -1.44
C SER A 634 0.28 43.38 -2.69
N GLU A 635 0.18 44.22 -3.71
CA GLU A 635 0.88 44.01 -4.98
C GLU A 635 2.40 44.09 -4.86
N GLU A 636 2.86 44.71 -3.76
CA GLU A 636 4.24 44.79 -3.34
C GLU A 636 4.80 43.45 -2.80
N SER A 637 3.93 42.55 -2.31
CA SER A 637 4.33 41.30 -1.66
C SER A 637 5.09 40.39 -2.63
N THR A 638 6.16 39.79 -2.13
CA THR A 638 7.06 38.93 -2.91
C THR A 638 6.32 37.70 -3.45
N GLU A 639 5.37 37.16 -2.70
CA GLU A 639 4.55 36.00 -3.06
C GLU A 639 3.59 36.33 -4.18
N LYS A 640 2.87 37.46 -4.06
CA LYS A 640 2.00 37.93 -5.13
C LYS A 640 2.85 38.23 -6.35
N LYS A 641 4.06 38.82 -6.17
CA LYS A 641 5.21 39.08 -7.09
C LYS A 641 5.96 37.85 -7.64
N LEU A 642 5.74 36.67 -7.08
CA LEU A 642 6.20 35.40 -7.64
C LEU A 642 5.06 34.67 -8.38
N ALA A 643 3.83 34.76 -7.88
CA ALA A 643 2.64 34.09 -8.41
C ALA A 643 2.32 34.40 -9.88
N ARG A 644 1.97 35.65 -10.23
CA ARG A 644 1.92 36.14 -11.62
C ARG A 644 3.17 35.69 -12.38
N ARG A 645 4.39 36.20 -12.09
CA ARG A 645 5.67 35.80 -12.76
C ARG A 645 5.79 34.30 -13.07
N GLN A 646 5.40 33.39 -12.18
CA GLN A 646 5.46 31.95 -12.44
C GLN A 646 4.24 31.40 -13.19
N LEU A 647 3.01 31.84 -12.90
CA LEU A 647 1.81 31.54 -13.70
C LEU A 647 1.97 31.96 -15.14
N THR A 648 2.87 32.91 -15.30
CA THR A 648 3.09 33.57 -16.52
C THR A 648 4.31 33.04 -17.27
N VAL A 649 5.51 33.12 -16.71
CA VAL A 649 6.73 32.74 -17.44
C VAL A 649 6.87 31.23 -17.61
N CYS A 650 6.31 30.41 -16.71
CA CYS A 650 6.43 28.97 -16.79
C CYS A 650 5.40 28.37 -17.77
N SER A 651 5.82 27.43 -18.62
CA SER A 651 4.92 26.67 -19.51
C SER A 651 3.95 25.76 -18.74
N GLU A 652 2.88 25.28 -19.38
CA GLU A 652 1.91 24.38 -18.73
C GLU A 652 2.53 23.06 -18.24
N ASP A 653 3.61 22.54 -18.82
CA ASP A 653 4.28 21.32 -18.33
C ASP A 653 5.32 21.59 -17.22
N SER A 654 5.46 22.85 -16.80
CA SER A 654 6.31 23.25 -15.68
C SER A 654 5.87 22.63 -14.35
N ASN A 655 6.86 22.29 -13.51
CA ASN A 655 6.68 21.86 -12.13
C ASN A 655 6.37 23.04 -11.16
N SER A 656 6.08 24.25 -11.67
CA SER A 656 5.71 25.41 -10.85
C SER A 656 4.41 25.19 -10.07
N TRP A 657 4.42 25.57 -8.79
CA TRP A 657 3.28 25.46 -7.90
C TRP A 657 2.07 26.30 -8.37
N PHE A 658 2.30 27.47 -8.96
CA PHE A 658 1.18 28.31 -9.42
C PHE A 658 0.61 27.81 -10.74
N ILE A 659 1.43 27.27 -11.65
CA ILE A 659 0.92 26.54 -12.83
C ILE A 659 0.07 25.34 -12.40
N HIS A 660 0.50 24.63 -11.35
CA HIS A 660 -0.33 23.60 -10.72
C HIS A 660 -1.68 24.18 -10.21
N VAL A 661 -1.70 25.30 -9.50
CA VAL A 661 -2.94 25.99 -9.06
C VAL A 661 -3.87 26.33 -10.24
N ASN A 662 -3.32 26.80 -11.37
CA ASN A 662 -4.12 27.13 -12.55
C ASN A 662 -4.74 25.87 -13.20
N LYS A 663 -3.99 24.77 -13.23
CA LYS A 663 -4.51 23.45 -13.63
C LYS A 663 -5.66 22.98 -12.71
N LEU A 664 -5.55 23.23 -11.41
CA LEU A 664 -6.59 22.85 -10.44
C LEU A 664 -7.87 23.67 -10.59
N LEU A 665 -7.78 24.96 -10.91
CA LEU A 665 -8.96 25.78 -11.19
C LEU A 665 -9.69 25.27 -12.44
N ARG A 666 -8.96 24.99 -13.52
CA ARG A 666 -9.56 24.37 -14.72
C ARG A 666 -10.14 22.98 -14.46
N LEU A 667 -9.47 22.16 -13.65
CA LEU A 667 -9.99 20.83 -13.29
C LEU A 667 -11.41 20.88 -12.71
N TYR A 668 -11.79 22.00 -12.07
CA TYR A 668 -13.09 22.17 -11.42
C TYR A 668 -14.03 23.11 -12.15
N ASP A 669 -13.77 23.45 -13.41
CA ASP A 669 -14.53 24.46 -14.16
C ASP A 669 -14.58 25.82 -13.44
N LEU A 670 -13.47 26.24 -12.83
CA LEU A 670 -13.28 27.56 -12.23
C LEU A 670 -12.39 28.44 -13.11
N SER A 671 -12.59 29.76 -13.02
CA SER A 671 -11.80 30.76 -13.72
C SER A 671 -10.30 30.63 -13.40
N GLU A 672 -9.43 31.11 -14.28
CA GLU A 672 -7.99 30.92 -14.11
C GLU A 672 -7.38 31.71 -12.94
N ALA A 673 -6.22 31.26 -12.46
CA ALA A 673 -5.49 31.78 -11.32
C ALA A 673 -5.24 33.30 -11.41
N ASN A 674 -4.78 33.78 -12.56
CA ASN A 674 -4.53 35.21 -12.76
C ASN A 674 -5.80 36.06 -12.63
N THR A 675 -6.96 35.51 -13.02
CA THR A 675 -8.29 36.14 -12.86
C THR A 675 -8.57 36.45 -11.39
N TYR A 676 -8.24 35.53 -10.48
CA TYR A 676 -8.45 35.71 -9.05
C TYR A 676 -7.34 36.53 -8.36
N LEU A 677 -6.09 36.49 -8.84
CA LEU A 677 -4.98 37.36 -8.37
C LEU A 677 -5.22 38.84 -8.68
N ALA A 678 -5.91 39.10 -9.80
CA ALA A 678 -6.27 40.44 -10.23
C ALA A 678 -7.54 40.92 -9.54
N ASN A 679 -8.56 40.07 -9.45
CA ASN A 679 -9.83 40.39 -8.79
C ASN A 679 -10.12 39.36 -7.68
N PRO A 680 -9.61 39.62 -6.46
CA PRO A 680 -9.70 38.66 -5.37
C PRO A 680 -11.16 38.50 -4.96
N THR A 681 -11.68 37.28 -5.06
CA THR A 681 -13.06 36.99 -4.70
C THR A 681 -13.19 37.02 -3.18
N LYS A 682 -14.17 37.78 -2.64
CA LYS A 682 -14.41 37.89 -1.19
C LYS A 682 -14.37 36.51 -0.53
N LYS A 683 -13.62 36.39 0.58
CA LYS A 683 -13.31 35.10 1.21
C LYS A 683 -14.52 34.19 1.43
N THR A 684 -15.68 34.71 1.84
CA THR A 684 -16.91 33.92 2.05
C THR A 684 -17.53 33.40 0.75
N GLN A 685 -17.55 34.21 -0.31
CA GLN A 685 -18.03 33.81 -1.65
C GLN A 685 -17.07 32.82 -2.32
N TRP A 686 -15.76 33.05 -2.17
CA TRP A 686 -14.69 32.18 -2.66
C TRP A 686 -14.76 30.76 -2.08
N ILE A 687 -14.94 30.67 -0.75
CA ILE A 687 -15.09 29.38 -0.05
C ILE A 687 -16.28 28.60 -0.60
N THR A 688 -17.38 29.29 -0.94
CA THR A 688 -18.60 28.66 -1.48
C THR A 688 -18.43 28.25 -2.95
N LEU A 689 -17.83 29.12 -3.79
CA LEU A 689 -17.55 28.87 -5.21
C LEU A 689 -16.64 27.66 -5.40
N ILE A 690 -15.51 27.62 -4.69
CA ILE A 690 -14.57 26.50 -4.77
C ILE A 690 -15.19 25.23 -4.24
N LYS A 691 -15.85 25.27 -3.07
CA LYS A 691 -16.47 24.05 -2.53
C LYS A 691 -17.45 23.47 -3.55
N ASN A 692 -18.35 24.28 -4.12
CA ASN A 692 -19.34 23.80 -5.08
C ASN A 692 -18.71 23.23 -6.36
N ALA A 693 -17.75 23.94 -6.95
CA ALA A 693 -17.07 23.52 -8.18
C ALA A 693 -16.26 22.23 -7.98
N VAL A 694 -15.48 22.16 -6.90
CA VAL A 694 -14.70 20.98 -6.53
C VAL A 694 -15.64 19.81 -6.23
N MET A 695 -16.74 20.02 -5.49
CA MET A 695 -17.73 18.97 -5.21
C MET A 695 -18.46 18.49 -6.47
N LYS A 696 -18.78 19.37 -7.44
CA LYS A 696 -19.45 19.00 -8.69
C LYS A 696 -18.56 18.10 -9.56
N TYR A 697 -17.32 18.53 -9.80
CA TYR A 697 -16.35 17.68 -10.49
C TYR A 697 -16.17 16.36 -9.74
N TRP A 698 -15.97 16.45 -8.41
CA TRP A 698 -15.84 15.32 -7.51
C TRP A 698 -17.18 14.57 -7.15
N SER A 699 -18.31 14.82 -7.84
CA SER A 699 -19.57 14.01 -7.74
C SER A 699 -20.00 13.25 -9.04
N ILE A 700 -19.61 13.74 -10.23
CA ILE A 700 -19.66 13.02 -11.54
C ILE A 700 -18.65 11.83 -11.76
N LYS A 701 -17.33 12.08 -11.89
CA LYS A 701 -16.24 11.05 -12.07
C LYS A 701 -16.34 9.81 -11.15
N THR A 702 -17.07 9.89 -10.06
CA THR A 702 -17.31 8.85 -9.08
C THR A 702 -17.97 7.66 -9.73
N VAL A 703 -19.13 7.98 -10.30
CA VAL A 703 -20.19 7.03 -10.59
C VAL A 703 -19.64 6.12 -11.66
N GLN A 704 -18.99 6.75 -12.65
CA GLN A 704 -18.23 6.14 -13.74
C GLN A 704 -17.19 5.11 -13.28
N ILE A 705 -16.53 5.31 -12.14
CA ILE A 705 -15.46 4.40 -11.71
C ILE A 705 -16.03 3.27 -10.82
N SER A 706 -17.23 3.42 -10.23
CA SER A 706 -17.86 2.39 -9.38
C SER A 706 -18.30 1.14 -10.11
N GLU A 707 -18.56 1.30 -11.41
CA GLU A 707 -18.97 0.23 -12.31
C GLU A 707 -17.80 -0.72 -12.66
N LEU A 708 -16.54 -0.38 -12.33
CA LEU A 708 -15.34 -1.13 -12.70
C LEU A 708 -14.76 -2.05 -11.60
N TYR A 709 -15.30 -2.07 -10.37
CA TYR A 709 -14.71 -2.81 -9.24
C TYR A 709 -15.70 -3.77 -8.55
N LEU A 710 -15.33 -5.06 -8.45
CA LEU A 710 -16.20 -6.13 -7.91
C LEU A 710 -16.65 -5.87 -6.45
N GLY A 711 -15.81 -5.22 -5.63
CA GLY A 711 -16.13 -4.83 -4.26
C GLY A 711 -17.17 -3.71 -4.14
N LEU A 712 -17.70 -3.22 -5.27
CA LEU A 712 -18.67 -2.13 -5.35
C LEU A 712 -20.02 -2.49 -5.94
N LYS A 713 -20.25 -3.77 -6.18
CA LYS A 713 -21.49 -4.30 -6.74
C LYS A 713 -22.77 -3.77 -6.06
N TYR A 714 -22.71 -3.38 -4.78
CA TYR A 714 -23.81 -2.75 -4.03
C TYR A 714 -24.24 -1.35 -4.51
N LEU A 715 -23.54 -0.80 -5.50
CA LEU A 715 -23.81 0.48 -6.14
C LEU A 715 -24.30 0.33 -7.60
N SER A 716 -24.62 -0.90 -8.01
CA SER A 716 -25.14 -1.22 -9.34
C SER A 716 -26.39 -0.42 -9.71
N SER A 717 -26.42 0.08 -10.94
CA SER A 717 -27.56 0.80 -11.53
C SER A 717 -28.83 -0.04 -11.68
N GLN A 718 -28.72 -1.37 -11.61
CA GLN A 718 -29.87 -2.29 -11.64
C GLN A 718 -30.77 -2.17 -10.39
N ASN A 719 -30.25 -1.58 -9.30
CA ASN A 719 -31.01 -1.30 -8.07
C ASN A 719 -31.66 0.10 -8.07
N LEU A 720 -31.61 0.84 -9.19
CA LEU A 720 -32.21 2.16 -9.36
C LEU A 720 -33.65 2.03 -9.90
N ILE A 721 -34.64 2.30 -9.04
CA ILE A 721 -36.01 2.52 -9.49
C ILE A 721 -36.10 3.94 -10.03
N LYS A 722 -36.51 4.10 -11.30
CA LYS A 722 -36.65 5.41 -11.96
C LYS A 722 -37.55 6.32 -11.12
N GLY A 723 -37.01 7.44 -10.64
CA GLY A 723 -37.74 8.40 -9.79
C GLY A 723 -37.58 8.24 -8.26
N LYS A 724 -36.81 7.25 -7.76
CA LYS A 724 -36.46 7.11 -6.33
C LYS A 724 -34.94 7.12 -6.09
N LEU A 725 -34.50 7.79 -5.03
CA LEU A 725 -33.08 7.83 -4.60
C LEU A 725 -32.59 6.42 -4.23
N HIS A 726 -31.35 6.05 -4.63
CA HIS A 726 -30.77 4.73 -4.32
C HIS A 726 -30.78 4.49 -2.80
N PRO A 727 -31.03 3.27 -2.33
CA PRO A 727 -31.33 3.11 -0.93
C PRO A 727 -30.23 3.47 0.08
N ILE A 728 -28.93 3.26 -0.21
CA ILE A 728 -27.80 3.79 0.60
C ILE A 728 -27.88 5.30 0.89
N LEU A 729 -28.73 5.98 0.15
CA LEU A 729 -28.85 7.41 0.07
C LEU A 729 -30.14 7.93 0.71
N GLN A 730 -31.03 7.04 1.17
CA GLN A 730 -32.24 7.44 1.89
C GLN A 730 -31.87 7.96 3.28
N HIS A 731 -31.66 9.27 3.36
CA HIS A 731 -31.71 10.02 4.61
C HIS A 731 -33.07 10.71 4.70
N LYS A 732 -33.77 10.57 5.83
CA LYS A 732 -35.06 11.26 6.11
C LYS A 732 -34.90 12.78 6.38
N SER A 733 -33.70 13.31 6.13
CA SER A 733 -33.36 14.72 6.31
C SER A 733 -33.61 15.47 5.01
N GLN A 734 -34.60 16.37 5.00
CA GLN A 734 -34.95 17.24 3.86
C GLN A 734 -33.94 18.39 3.65
N SER A 735 -32.65 18.19 3.94
CA SER A 735 -31.63 19.22 3.69
C SER A 735 -30.94 19.01 2.33
N ALA A 736 -30.81 20.07 1.53
CA ALA A 736 -30.08 20.05 0.25
C ALA A 736 -28.62 19.57 0.39
N LEU A 737 -28.09 19.63 1.62
CA LEU A 737 -26.75 19.18 1.98
C LEU A 737 -26.63 17.65 1.97
N ASP A 738 -27.70 16.91 2.28
CA ASP A 738 -27.67 15.44 2.37
C ASP A 738 -27.76 14.77 1.01
N ASN A 739 -28.51 15.36 0.07
CA ASN A 739 -28.57 14.92 -1.32
C ASN A 739 -27.21 15.09 -2.06
N SER A 740 -26.32 15.94 -1.55
CA SER A 740 -24.98 16.17 -2.12
C SER A 740 -23.90 15.17 -1.63
N ARG A 741 -24.17 14.39 -0.57
CA ARG A 741 -23.19 13.47 0.07
C ARG A 741 -23.07 12.12 -0.64
N ILE A 742 -24.09 11.81 -1.41
CA ILE A 742 -24.37 10.57 -2.14
C ILE A 742 -23.28 10.21 -3.15
N PRO A 743 -22.92 11.12 -4.09
CA PRO A 743 -22.04 10.75 -5.17
C PRO A 743 -20.61 10.71 -4.67
N THR A 744 -20.25 11.32 -3.53
CA THR A 744 -18.89 11.22 -2.99
C THR A 744 -18.58 9.85 -2.40
N ARG A 745 -19.58 9.18 -1.81
CA ARG A 745 -19.40 7.84 -1.24
C ARG A 745 -18.97 6.82 -2.29
N LEU A 746 -19.55 6.89 -3.49
CA LEU A 746 -19.23 5.99 -4.59
C LEU A 746 -17.77 6.15 -5.11
N ARG A 747 -17.04 7.25 -4.79
CA ARG A 747 -15.82 7.69 -5.52
C ARG A 747 -14.54 7.28 -4.86
N LEU A 748 -14.61 7.30 -3.53
CA LEU A 748 -13.56 6.82 -2.66
C LEU A 748 -13.34 5.32 -2.83
N ILE A 749 -14.27 4.63 -3.49
CA ILE A 749 -14.21 3.21 -3.63
C ILE A 749 -13.60 2.77 -4.98
N THR A 750 -13.22 3.73 -5.85
CA THR A 750 -13.08 3.46 -7.30
C THR A 750 -11.80 3.97 -7.99
N GLY A 751 -11.29 5.17 -7.67
CA GLY A 751 -9.89 5.61 -7.92
C GLY A 751 -9.25 5.61 -9.35
N THR A 752 -9.59 6.49 -10.31
CA THR A 752 -8.90 6.62 -11.65
C THR A 752 -8.94 8.02 -12.34
N TYR A 753 -7.92 8.44 -13.18
CA TYR A 753 -7.97 9.49 -14.30
C TYR A 753 -6.70 9.81 -15.21
N VAL A 754 -6.78 10.16 -16.58
CA VAL A 754 -5.90 11.02 -17.55
C VAL A 754 -6.38 11.17 -19.11
N LEU A 755 -6.04 12.28 -19.89
CA LEU A 755 -6.28 12.74 -21.36
C LEU A 755 -5.50 12.04 -22.54
N GLN A 756 -5.82 12.27 -23.86
CA GLN A 756 -5.36 11.47 -25.05
C GLN A 756 -3.92 11.67 -25.62
N THR A 757 -3.46 12.87 -26.00
CA THR A 757 -2.03 13.10 -26.38
C THR A 757 -1.08 12.88 -25.19
N LYS A 758 -1.57 13.18 -23.98
CA LYS A 758 -0.89 12.82 -22.71
C LYS A 758 -1.00 11.33 -22.38
N ARG A 759 -2.02 10.62 -22.86
CA ARG A 759 -2.11 9.15 -22.85
C ARG A 759 -1.06 8.59 -23.79
N ILE A 760 -0.86 9.14 -24.99
CA ILE A 760 0.16 8.69 -25.95
C ILE A 760 1.58 8.82 -25.35
N GLN A 761 1.91 9.97 -24.73
CA GLN A 761 3.20 10.15 -24.04
C GLN A 761 3.34 9.31 -22.75
N PHE A 762 2.25 9.09 -22.02
CA PHE A 762 2.26 8.35 -20.75
C PHE A 762 2.22 6.82 -20.94
N TYR A 763 1.55 6.34 -22.00
CA TYR A 763 1.43 4.92 -22.36
C TYR A 763 2.40 4.48 -23.47
N ARG A 764 3.13 5.39 -24.11
CA ARG A 764 4.05 5.14 -25.25
C ARG A 764 3.42 4.27 -26.35
N GLN A 765 2.17 4.54 -26.72
CA GLN A 765 1.49 3.84 -27.82
C GLN A 765 1.30 4.77 -29.02
N GLU A 766 1.54 4.28 -30.23
CA GLU A 766 1.35 5.02 -31.49
C GLU A 766 -0.15 5.09 -31.84
N THR A 767 -0.76 6.28 -31.73
CA THR A 767 -2.09 6.54 -32.31
C THR A 767 -2.07 7.91 -33.01
N ASP A 768 -2.89 8.05 -34.06
CA ASP A 768 -2.95 9.21 -34.98
C ASP A 768 -3.27 10.51 -34.22
N PRO A 769 -2.42 11.54 -34.31
CA PRO A 769 -2.55 12.77 -33.53
C PRO A 769 -3.45 13.84 -34.20
N THR A 770 -4.16 13.53 -35.29
CA THR A 770 -5.03 14.49 -36.01
C THR A 770 -6.25 14.98 -35.22
N CYS A 771 -6.66 16.23 -35.46
CA CYS A 771 -7.80 16.87 -34.78
C CYS A 771 -9.12 16.19 -35.17
N LEU A 772 -9.83 15.67 -34.16
CA LEU A 772 -11.06 14.88 -34.34
C LEU A 772 -12.21 15.68 -34.97
N LEU A 773 -12.16 17.02 -34.93
CA LEU A 773 -13.19 17.88 -35.50
C LEU A 773 -13.05 18.09 -37.00
N CYS A 774 -11.86 18.45 -37.47
CA CYS A 774 -11.63 18.81 -38.86
C CYS A 774 -10.95 17.68 -39.65
N GLY A 775 -10.15 16.82 -39.01
CA GLY A 775 -9.41 15.72 -39.62
C GLY A 775 -8.23 16.13 -40.51
N LEU A 776 -7.87 17.42 -40.57
CA LEU A 776 -6.95 17.95 -41.58
C LEU A 776 -5.56 18.33 -41.02
N GLN A 777 -5.45 18.58 -39.71
CA GLN A 777 -4.20 18.96 -39.03
C GLN A 777 -4.13 18.34 -37.63
N GLU A 778 -2.92 18.26 -37.07
CA GLU A 778 -2.65 17.72 -35.73
C GLU A 778 -3.44 18.47 -34.63
N GLU A 779 -3.95 17.75 -33.61
CA GLU A 779 -4.73 18.31 -32.51
C GLU A 779 -3.85 19.12 -31.54
N THR A 780 -3.43 20.28 -32.03
CA THR A 780 -2.64 21.28 -31.31
C THR A 780 -3.52 22.45 -30.88
N LEU A 781 -3.07 23.17 -29.86
CA LEU A 781 -3.82 24.28 -29.29
C LEU A 781 -4.00 25.44 -30.29
N GLU A 782 -3.02 25.69 -31.16
CA GLU A 782 -3.07 26.73 -32.19
C GLU A 782 -4.05 26.39 -33.30
N HIS A 783 -4.04 25.13 -33.77
CA HIS A 783 -5.02 24.64 -34.70
C HIS A 783 -6.45 24.79 -34.14
N PHE A 784 -6.65 24.36 -32.88
CA PHE A 784 -7.95 24.37 -32.22
C PHE A 784 -8.58 25.77 -32.10
N VAL A 785 -7.75 26.81 -31.98
CA VAL A 785 -8.22 28.16 -31.59
C VAL A 785 -8.26 29.11 -32.77
N MET A 786 -7.28 29.06 -33.66
CA MET A 786 -7.14 30.05 -34.73
C MET A 786 -7.56 29.49 -36.10
N GLN A 787 -7.31 28.20 -36.34
CA GLN A 787 -7.33 27.64 -37.69
C GLN A 787 -8.49 26.65 -37.92
N CYS A 788 -9.06 26.07 -36.86
CA CYS A 788 -10.15 25.10 -37.00
C CYS A 788 -11.40 25.77 -37.60
N GLU A 789 -11.71 25.46 -38.86
CA GLU A 789 -12.84 26.06 -39.60
C GLU A 789 -14.19 25.75 -38.97
N LYS A 790 -14.33 24.55 -38.38
CA LYS A 790 -15.57 24.11 -37.70
C LYS A 790 -15.95 24.96 -36.48
N LEU A 791 -15.06 25.84 -36.04
CA LEU A 791 -15.25 26.70 -34.87
C LEU A 791 -15.32 28.21 -35.22
N GLN A 792 -15.33 28.58 -36.50
CA GLN A 792 -15.29 29.97 -36.98
C GLN A 792 -16.52 30.81 -36.55
N SER A 793 -17.73 30.24 -36.59
CA SER A 793 -18.96 30.95 -36.21
C SER A 793 -18.99 31.33 -34.73
N VAL A 794 -18.42 30.50 -33.87
CA VAL A 794 -18.32 30.76 -32.43
C VAL A 794 -17.33 31.89 -32.14
N ARG A 795 -16.22 31.95 -32.89
CA ARG A 795 -15.26 33.07 -32.79
C ARG A 795 -15.90 34.42 -33.13
N ALA A 796 -16.71 34.48 -34.19
CA ALA A 796 -17.36 35.71 -34.64
C ALA A 796 -18.37 36.29 -33.63
N VAL A 797 -19.16 35.45 -32.96
CA VAL A 797 -20.13 35.89 -31.92
C VAL A 797 -19.41 36.52 -30.73
N ILE A 798 -18.29 35.92 -30.33
CA ILE A 798 -17.54 36.34 -29.15
C ILE A 798 -16.77 37.63 -29.41
N LEU A 799 -16.22 37.80 -30.61
CA LEU A 799 -15.61 39.07 -31.04
C LEU A 799 -16.60 40.24 -30.99
N LYS A 800 -17.87 40.00 -31.32
CA LYS A 800 -18.92 41.01 -31.24
C LYS A 800 -19.20 41.44 -29.78
N GLU A 801 -19.34 40.45 -28.88
CA GLU A 801 -19.50 40.70 -27.43
C GLU A 801 -18.32 41.48 -26.82
N VAL A 802 -17.09 41.18 -27.27
CA VAL A 802 -15.87 41.89 -26.82
C VAL A 802 -15.86 43.35 -27.29
N ASN A 803 -16.33 43.63 -28.50
CA ASN A 803 -16.39 44.98 -29.05
C ASN A 803 -17.41 45.88 -28.33
N ASP A 804 -18.59 45.36 -28.01
CA ASP A 804 -19.66 46.11 -27.35
C ASP A 804 -19.26 46.56 -25.92
N ILE A 805 -18.44 45.75 -25.24
CA ILE A 805 -17.93 46.06 -23.90
C ILE A 805 -16.79 47.07 -23.96
N TRP A 806 -15.94 47.02 -24.99
CA TRP A 806 -14.85 47.97 -25.19
C TRP A 806 -15.35 49.41 -25.38
N GLN A 807 -16.46 49.59 -26.11
CA GLN A 807 -17.08 50.90 -26.38
C GLN A 807 -17.68 51.56 -25.14
N ASN A 808 -18.15 50.76 -24.17
CA ASN A 808 -18.91 51.27 -23.02
C ASN A 808 -18.05 51.73 -21.83
N GLU A 809 -16.78 51.31 -21.74
CA GLU A 809 -15.99 51.49 -20.51
C GLU A 809 -14.67 52.27 -20.68
N MET A 810 -14.25 52.58 -21.92
CA MET A 810 -12.99 53.26 -22.21
C MET A 810 -13.23 54.62 -22.85
N ASN A 811 -13.33 55.68 -22.03
CA ASN A 811 -13.16 57.05 -22.53
C ASN A 811 -11.68 57.28 -22.86
N ASN A 812 -11.23 56.87 -24.06
CA ASN A 812 -10.32 57.64 -24.94
C ASN A 812 -9.97 56.94 -26.28
N THR A 813 -10.09 57.77 -27.33
CA THR A 813 -9.46 57.86 -28.68
C THR A 813 -9.22 56.69 -29.66
N ILE A 814 -9.25 55.38 -29.32
CA ILE A 814 -9.18 54.31 -30.36
C ILE A 814 -10.24 53.23 -30.14
N ARG A 815 -11.07 52.96 -31.16
CA ARG A 815 -12.15 51.98 -31.11
C ARG A 815 -11.66 50.60 -31.58
N PHE A 816 -11.78 49.57 -30.74
CA PHE A 816 -11.32 48.18 -30.99
C PHE A 816 -11.89 47.54 -32.27
N HIS A 817 -13.05 48.01 -32.72
CA HIS A 817 -13.75 47.57 -33.94
C HIS A 817 -13.02 47.95 -35.24
N ASP A 818 -12.11 48.94 -35.20
CA ASP A 818 -11.37 49.40 -36.39
C ASP A 818 -10.19 48.47 -36.76
N LEU A 819 -9.92 47.44 -35.95
CA LEU A 819 -8.89 46.41 -36.17
C LEU A 819 -9.48 45.20 -36.94
N ASP A 820 -8.67 44.53 -37.78
CA ASP A 820 -9.12 43.29 -38.45
C ASP A 820 -9.21 42.09 -37.49
N ILE A 821 -10.06 41.11 -37.80
CA ILE A 821 -10.38 39.94 -36.94
C ILE A 821 -9.15 39.10 -36.60
N THR A 822 -8.21 38.93 -37.54
CA THR A 822 -7.01 38.13 -37.32
C THR A 822 -6.12 38.85 -36.32
N THR A 823 -5.97 40.16 -36.45
CA THR A 823 -5.23 41.00 -35.51
C THR A 823 -5.93 41.10 -34.15
N GLN A 824 -7.27 41.13 -34.08
CA GLN A 824 -8.02 41.06 -32.82
C GLN A 824 -7.86 39.71 -32.11
N MET A 825 -7.96 38.60 -32.84
CA MET A 825 -7.79 37.24 -32.29
C MET A 825 -6.34 36.96 -31.92
N GLN A 826 -5.39 37.41 -32.74
CA GLN A 826 -3.96 37.31 -32.47
C GLN A 826 -3.56 38.23 -31.31
N LEU A 827 -4.16 39.42 -31.15
CA LEU A 827 -4.02 40.21 -29.92
C LEU A 827 -4.63 39.51 -28.72
N LEU A 828 -5.77 38.81 -28.84
CA LEU A 828 -6.36 38.02 -27.74
C LEU A 828 -5.52 36.76 -27.41
N LEU A 829 -4.86 36.17 -28.41
CA LEU A 829 -3.95 35.03 -28.29
C LEU A 829 -2.57 35.45 -27.74
N ASP A 830 -2.03 36.57 -28.22
CA ASP A 830 -0.74 37.12 -27.83
C ASP A 830 -0.81 37.88 -26.53
N SER A 831 -1.93 38.51 -26.17
CA SER A 831 -2.15 39.03 -24.81
C SER A 831 -2.27 37.88 -23.81
N ALA A 832 -2.85 36.73 -24.19
CA ALA A 832 -2.77 35.51 -23.37
C ALA A 832 -1.33 34.97 -23.23
N LYS A 833 -0.42 35.30 -24.17
CA LYS A 833 1.01 34.92 -24.14
C LYS A 833 1.94 35.98 -23.49
N LEU A 834 1.64 37.28 -23.55
CA LEU A 834 2.50 38.43 -23.13
C LEU A 834 2.16 39.05 -21.77
N ILE A 835 1.04 38.73 -21.12
CA ILE A 835 0.67 39.19 -19.74
C ILE A 835 1.61 38.61 -18.67
N ASN A 836 2.71 38.03 -19.15
CA ASN A 836 3.56 37.18 -18.41
C ASN A 836 4.62 37.84 -17.53
N LEU A 837 4.74 39.17 -17.57
CA LEU A 837 5.94 39.82 -17.04
C LEU A 837 5.76 41.08 -16.18
N ASN A 838 4.58 41.70 -15.99
CA ASN A 838 4.50 42.89 -15.11
C ASN A 838 3.24 42.99 -14.22
N ARG A 839 3.46 43.38 -12.95
CA ARG A 839 2.41 43.61 -11.94
C ARG A 839 2.16 45.09 -11.71
N HIS A 840 1.26 45.69 -12.47
CA HIS A 840 0.59 46.90 -12.01
C HIS A 840 -0.91 46.79 -12.27
N ASN A 841 -1.68 47.09 -11.22
CA ASN A 841 -3.13 46.97 -11.13
C ASN A 841 -3.83 48.08 -11.92
N SER A 842 -4.17 47.85 -13.19
CA SER A 842 -5.30 48.57 -13.81
C SER A 842 -6.39 47.58 -14.20
N ALA A 843 -7.62 47.87 -13.75
CA ALA A 843 -8.81 47.01 -13.88
C ALA A 843 -9.25 46.74 -15.33
N SER A 844 -8.61 47.42 -16.29
CA SER A 844 -8.87 47.35 -17.73
C SER A 844 -8.22 46.13 -18.41
N VAL A 845 -6.96 45.83 -18.08
CA VAL A 845 -6.18 44.73 -18.70
C VAL A 845 -6.67 43.37 -18.20
N ALA A 846 -7.08 43.29 -16.93
CA ALA A 846 -7.69 42.11 -16.33
C ALA A 846 -9.05 41.73 -16.95
N ARG A 847 -9.75 42.68 -17.59
CA ARG A 847 -11.03 42.45 -18.28
C ARG A 847 -10.84 41.86 -19.69
N MET A 848 -9.83 42.31 -20.45
CA MET A 848 -9.43 41.68 -21.72
C MET A 848 -8.96 40.22 -21.54
N GLU A 849 -8.16 39.92 -20.50
CA GLU A 849 -7.68 38.56 -20.18
C GLU A 849 -8.83 37.56 -19.90
N ASN A 850 -9.89 38.06 -19.27
CA ASN A 850 -11.08 37.29 -18.95
C ASN A 850 -11.92 36.96 -20.21
N HIS A 851 -11.84 37.78 -21.27
CA HIS A 851 -12.56 37.57 -22.52
C HIS A 851 -11.83 36.63 -23.49
N SER A 852 -10.48 36.66 -23.56
CA SER A 852 -9.70 35.64 -24.29
C SER A 852 -9.94 34.22 -23.75
N ARG A 853 -10.07 34.05 -22.43
CA ARG A 853 -10.34 32.75 -21.78
C ARG A 853 -11.75 32.22 -22.07
N ASN A 854 -12.73 33.13 -22.16
CA ASN A 854 -14.10 32.80 -22.57
C ASN A 854 -14.19 32.31 -24.03
N LEU A 855 -13.33 32.83 -24.92
CA LEU A 855 -13.20 32.37 -26.31
C LEU A 855 -12.80 30.87 -26.38
N PHE A 856 -11.74 30.45 -25.68
CA PHE A 856 -11.29 29.05 -25.66
C PHE A 856 -12.32 28.07 -25.06
N PHE A 857 -13.01 28.50 -24.00
CA PHE A 857 -14.03 27.70 -23.32
C PHE A 857 -15.28 27.49 -24.20
N LYS A 858 -15.77 28.54 -24.88
CA LYS A 858 -16.89 28.44 -25.83
C LYS A 858 -16.53 27.59 -27.06
N LEU A 859 -15.28 27.67 -27.56
CA LEU A 859 -14.78 26.80 -28.64
C LEU A 859 -14.68 25.32 -28.22
N HIS A 860 -14.31 25.01 -26.96
CA HIS A 860 -14.24 23.64 -26.41
C HIS A 860 -15.61 23.00 -26.14
N ILE A 861 -16.59 23.79 -25.70
CA ILE A 861 -17.97 23.33 -25.58
C ILE A 861 -18.55 23.03 -26.97
N LYS A 862 -18.37 23.92 -27.96
CA LYS A 862 -18.87 23.67 -29.31
C LYS A 862 -18.17 22.48 -29.98
N ARG A 863 -16.88 22.23 -29.69
CA ARG A 863 -16.18 20.99 -30.09
C ARG A 863 -16.92 19.74 -29.64
N ASN A 864 -17.18 19.62 -28.34
CA ASN A 864 -17.76 18.39 -27.79
C ASN A 864 -19.18 18.17 -28.32
N VAL A 865 -19.94 19.26 -28.50
CA VAL A 865 -21.26 19.21 -29.17
C VAL A 865 -21.15 18.77 -30.64
N LEU A 866 -20.19 19.29 -31.41
CA LEU A 866 -19.97 18.92 -32.82
C LEU A 866 -19.37 17.51 -33.01
N LEU A 867 -18.67 16.97 -32.00
CA LEU A 867 -18.21 15.58 -31.97
C LEU A 867 -19.34 14.61 -31.65
N ASP A 868 -20.21 14.98 -30.70
CA ASP A 868 -21.43 14.21 -30.38
C ASP A 868 -22.46 14.24 -31.52
N GLU A 869 -22.48 15.28 -32.37
CA GLU A 869 -23.32 15.35 -33.59
C GLU A 869 -22.72 14.56 -34.79
N LYS A 870 -21.43 14.16 -34.71
CA LYS A 870 -20.69 13.43 -35.76
C LYS A 870 -20.69 11.91 -35.56
N THR A 871 -20.85 11.45 -34.32
CA THR A 871 -21.08 10.05 -33.94
C THR A 871 -22.55 9.72 -33.99
#